data_AF-T0RVG9-F1
#
_entry.id   AF-T0RVG9-F1
#
_cell.length_a   1.000
_cell.length_b   1.000
_cell.length_c   1.000
_cell.angle_alpha   90.00
_cell.angle_beta   90.00
_cell.angle_gamma   90.00
#
_symmetry.space_group_name_H-M   'P 1'
#
loop_
_entity.id
_entity.type
_entity.pdbx_description
1 polymer ?
#
loop_
_entity_poly.entity_id
_entity_poly.type
_entity_poly.pdbx_seq_one_letter_code
_entity_poly.pdbx_strand_id
1 'polypeptide(L)'
;MLLFHLVFNDIDDAPQQPFDTTSALAALLLEASKAHQDATLHAFVLQNQDMPVRFATLSAADKLRMQRLAEADCVDMALVTAIPRRCPDKARDRFLTMCLHLLDAGVSDDNDDDDDEEEEGEEDREAEEEANELGKDDADLQHHLEAFGTLPHAHYILSPVVHPSCALPAQLKHALRHKPLWDLRPHLHHTSTIADDDPVRCLVVWPRQHRVRLLGFRTSLAQLKALVAGTSRDLYGYASIPAFAAAVLDMVGSDVDEPSLLCDVPDVLRLSSVLVALGDVALIRNVLAVIEMEKMHAPLRDVVVTMLRHFGWTTLQSAIQDLVQRTPTRLLELSHAAAFLVGCLELEQPYLRKMIVAAYWTLLEMLDGLSAFRTNPSIASALLQDLLRLEGYLRAPRTAASHRMYLDTRLPPGVVDHIALFLRPCALVDVVTTHHFAPMTVVASALYALRDTHVVSVQSYRARVDRAVDGALWPPVDKSKDHNPNRNRNVTTDMTAVLALALLRGSETFEALLDRCLAVCTPTNVVDSIYGLVTQCPGAVPPGATKALAACVLEAASSGIRSATTSTIAVDTATTAWQTLQALDAITQADAIVDAVDYCVAALASDHTRPQYATRIVSKWCPVVAETHELPRLRRLLALLQPTLEASVAAQRRPSPNMTKWAIPSTYFYCDCALCSAAEAFVHDPSRGVFTVPGNGCSCIHFFARLQRTKPFRDLEDVRDHDDLVRALALVRDVVDGDDPAPKRLRCA
;
A
#
# COMPACT_ATOMS: atom_id res chain seq x y z
N MET A 1 16.94 -29.61 -13.11
CA MET A 1 17.73 -30.26 -14.19
C MET A 1 16.93 -31.21 -15.10
N LEU A 2 15.76 -31.75 -14.71
CA LEU A 2 14.90 -32.55 -15.62
C LEU A 2 14.08 -31.71 -16.62
N LEU A 3 13.87 -30.41 -16.37
CA LEU A 3 13.18 -29.49 -17.29
C LEU A 3 14.04 -29.06 -18.49
N PHE A 4 15.37 -29.23 -18.43
CA PHE A 4 16.25 -28.84 -19.54
C PHE A 4 16.29 -29.89 -20.67
N HIS A 5 16.00 -31.17 -20.35
CA HIS A 5 15.99 -32.25 -21.35
C HIS A 5 14.68 -32.41 -22.13
N LEU A 6 13.56 -31.83 -21.67
CA LEU A 6 12.26 -31.93 -22.34
C LEU A 6 12.01 -30.80 -23.36
N VAL A 7 12.80 -29.73 -23.33
CA VAL A 7 12.61 -28.55 -24.20
C VAL A 7 13.78 -28.32 -25.16
N PHE A 8 14.99 -28.87 -24.89
CA PHE A 8 16.20 -28.50 -25.65
C PHE A 8 17.03 -29.65 -26.25
N ASN A 9 16.57 -30.90 -26.21
CA ASN A 9 17.23 -31.99 -26.94
C ASN A 9 16.40 -32.44 -28.15
N ASP A 10 16.53 -31.70 -29.25
CA ASP A 10 16.79 -32.29 -30.57
C ASP A 10 17.25 -31.16 -31.51
N ILE A 11 18.53 -30.84 -31.38
CA ILE A 11 19.31 -30.06 -32.33
C ILE A 11 19.65 -31.02 -33.48
N ASP A 12 19.09 -30.73 -34.65
CA ASP A 12 19.50 -31.11 -36.00
C ASP A 12 19.82 -32.61 -36.25
N ASP A 13 18.92 -33.28 -37.01
CA ASP A 13 19.11 -34.52 -37.79
C ASP A 13 18.77 -35.92 -37.24
N ALA A 14 18.00 -36.08 -36.15
CA ALA A 14 17.49 -37.42 -35.75
C ALA A 14 16.08 -37.73 -36.30
N PRO A 15 15.83 -38.96 -36.82
CA PRO A 15 14.51 -39.38 -37.31
C PRO A 15 13.53 -39.48 -36.14
N GLN A 16 12.47 -38.64 -36.17
CA GLN A 16 11.22 -38.71 -35.39
C GLN A 16 11.22 -39.81 -34.30
N GLN A 17 11.89 -39.57 -33.17
CA GLN A 17 11.71 -40.46 -32.02
C GLN A 17 10.24 -40.40 -31.63
N PRO A 18 9.54 -41.55 -31.51
CA PRO A 18 8.13 -41.56 -31.14
C PRO A 18 7.98 -40.90 -29.77
N PHE A 19 7.25 -39.79 -29.74
CA PHE A 19 6.92 -39.04 -28.52
C PHE A 19 6.47 -40.00 -27.42
N ASP A 20 7.26 -40.10 -26.34
CA ASP A 20 6.91 -40.96 -25.21
C ASP A 20 5.77 -40.32 -24.41
N THR A 21 4.54 -40.71 -24.76
CA THR A 21 3.32 -40.33 -24.04
C THR A 21 3.39 -40.64 -22.55
N THR A 22 4.22 -41.61 -22.12
CA THR A 22 4.39 -41.95 -20.69
C THR A 22 5.14 -40.84 -19.98
N SER A 23 6.25 -40.38 -20.57
CA SER A 23 7.01 -39.22 -20.09
C SER A 23 6.18 -37.94 -20.09
N ALA A 24 5.40 -37.68 -21.15
CA ALA A 24 4.54 -36.49 -21.21
C ALA A 24 3.39 -36.53 -20.19
N LEU A 25 2.79 -37.70 -19.96
CA LEU A 25 1.79 -37.88 -18.90
C LEU A 25 2.43 -37.72 -17.52
N ALA A 26 3.62 -38.28 -17.30
CA ALA A 26 4.35 -38.13 -16.04
C ALA A 26 4.75 -36.68 -15.79
N ALA A 27 5.19 -35.94 -16.82
CA ALA A 27 5.49 -34.51 -16.72
C ALA A 27 4.24 -33.70 -16.41
N LEU A 28 3.11 -34.00 -17.07
CA LEU A 28 1.84 -33.31 -16.80
C LEU A 28 1.32 -33.63 -15.40
N LEU A 29 1.45 -34.87 -14.93
CA LEU A 29 1.10 -35.26 -13.56
C LEU A 29 2.03 -34.62 -12.52
N LEU A 30 3.32 -34.53 -12.81
CA LEU A 30 4.29 -33.84 -11.98
C LEU A 30 3.97 -32.35 -11.89
N GLU A 31 3.71 -31.71 -13.03
CA GLU A 31 3.30 -30.31 -13.10
C GLU A 31 2.00 -30.09 -12.34
N ALA A 32 1.00 -30.96 -12.55
CA ALA A 32 -0.27 -30.99 -11.82
C ALA A 32 -0.04 -31.01 -10.30
N SER A 33 0.95 -31.76 -9.84
CA SER A 33 1.27 -31.90 -8.41
C SER A 33 2.07 -30.74 -7.80
N LYS A 34 2.56 -29.79 -8.60
CA LYS A 34 3.25 -28.61 -8.06
C LYS A 34 2.26 -27.69 -7.36
N ALA A 35 2.66 -27.17 -6.20
CA ALA A 35 1.87 -26.20 -5.44
C ALA A 35 1.68 -24.88 -6.22
N HIS A 36 2.71 -24.46 -6.95
CA HIS A 36 2.74 -23.25 -7.78
C HIS A 36 2.85 -23.65 -9.25
N GLN A 37 1.90 -23.22 -10.08
CA GLN A 37 1.85 -23.51 -11.51
C GLN A 37 1.61 -22.23 -12.28
N ASP A 38 2.45 -21.99 -13.28
CA ASP A 38 2.37 -20.82 -14.15
C ASP A 38 1.19 -20.93 -15.14
N ALA A 39 0.78 -22.16 -15.48
CA ALA A 39 -0.29 -22.43 -16.45
C ALA A 39 -1.33 -23.42 -15.92
N THR A 40 -2.61 -23.05 -16.02
CA THR A 40 -3.75 -23.94 -15.72
C THR A 40 -4.09 -24.87 -16.90
N LEU A 41 -3.71 -24.48 -18.12
CA LEU A 41 -4.04 -25.16 -19.37
C LEU A 41 -2.75 -25.49 -20.11
N HIS A 42 -2.58 -26.75 -20.52
CA HIS A 42 -1.52 -27.15 -21.43
C HIS A 42 -2.12 -27.42 -22.80
N ALA A 43 -1.50 -26.89 -23.85
CA ALA A 43 -2.01 -26.98 -25.21
C ALA A 43 -1.00 -27.68 -26.11
N PHE A 44 -1.44 -28.74 -26.78
CA PHE A 44 -0.67 -29.44 -27.79
C PHE A 44 -1.22 -29.10 -29.18
N VAL A 45 -0.38 -28.52 -30.04
CA VAL A 45 -0.75 -28.23 -31.43
C VAL A 45 -0.99 -29.54 -32.18
N LEU A 46 -2.12 -29.66 -32.88
CA LEU A 46 -2.45 -30.87 -33.65
C LEU A 46 -1.62 -30.94 -34.93
N GLN A 47 -1.28 -32.16 -35.39
CA GLN A 47 -0.52 -32.34 -36.62
C GLN A 47 -1.27 -31.90 -37.88
N ASN A 48 -2.59 -32.10 -37.90
CA ASN A 48 -3.44 -31.72 -39.03
C ASN A 48 -4.26 -30.48 -38.71
N GLN A 49 -3.82 -29.33 -39.24
CA GLN A 49 -4.48 -28.04 -39.04
C GLN A 49 -5.66 -27.82 -39.99
N ASP A 50 -5.88 -28.63 -41.04
CA ASP A 50 -6.96 -28.37 -42.02
C ASP A 50 -8.30 -29.01 -41.63
N MET A 51 -8.28 -30.02 -40.75
CA MET A 51 -9.46 -30.81 -40.45
C MET A 51 -10.43 -30.10 -39.47
N PRO A 52 -11.74 -30.38 -39.56
CA PRO A 52 -12.70 -29.87 -38.58
C PRO A 52 -12.36 -30.46 -37.19
N VAL A 53 -12.55 -29.63 -36.15
CA VAL A 53 -12.26 -29.96 -34.75
C VAL A 53 -13.27 -31.00 -34.24
N ARG A 54 -12.98 -32.29 -34.48
CA ARG A 54 -13.79 -33.44 -34.05
C ARG A 54 -12.88 -34.59 -33.64
N PHE A 55 -13.23 -35.30 -32.57
CA PHE A 55 -12.44 -36.47 -32.13
C PHE A 55 -12.34 -37.57 -33.18
N ALA A 56 -13.38 -37.74 -34.02
CA ALA A 56 -13.39 -38.74 -35.08
C ALA A 56 -12.35 -38.47 -36.19
N THR A 57 -11.98 -37.20 -36.41
CA THR A 57 -11.08 -36.77 -37.50
C THR A 57 -9.62 -36.66 -37.09
N LEU A 58 -9.30 -36.95 -35.83
CA LEU A 58 -7.92 -36.96 -35.34
C LEU A 58 -7.08 -38.06 -35.99
N SER A 59 -5.77 -37.78 -36.10
CA SER A 59 -4.77 -38.75 -36.53
C SER A 59 -4.75 -39.97 -35.59
N ALA A 60 -4.24 -41.12 -36.05
CA ALA A 60 -4.12 -42.30 -35.21
C ALA A 60 -3.24 -42.06 -33.97
N ALA A 61 -2.18 -41.25 -34.12
CA ALA A 61 -1.29 -40.87 -33.03
C ALA A 61 -2.00 -39.99 -31.98
N ASP A 62 -2.75 -38.98 -32.41
CA ASP A 62 -3.50 -38.10 -31.50
C ASP A 62 -4.63 -38.85 -30.79
N LYS A 63 -5.31 -39.78 -31.48
CA LYS A 63 -6.32 -40.67 -30.87
C LYS A 63 -5.72 -41.55 -29.78
N LEU A 64 -4.56 -42.15 -30.04
CA LEU A 64 -3.86 -42.98 -29.05
C LEU A 64 -3.42 -42.15 -27.83
N ARG A 65 -2.87 -40.95 -28.07
CA ARG A 65 -2.50 -40.01 -26.99
C ARG A 65 -3.70 -39.65 -26.13
N MET A 66 -4.81 -39.29 -26.76
CA MET A 66 -6.06 -38.98 -26.11
C MET A 66 -6.65 -40.14 -25.31
N GLN A 67 -6.60 -41.35 -25.87
CA GLN A 67 -7.07 -42.55 -25.18
C GLN A 67 -6.26 -42.78 -23.91
N ARG A 68 -4.93 -42.69 -23.96
CA ARG A 68 -4.07 -42.83 -22.77
C ARG A 68 -4.36 -41.77 -21.70
N LEU A 69 -4.57 -40.52 -22.11
CA LEU A 69 -4.95 -39.44 -21.19
C LEU A 69 -6.33 -39.69 -20.57
N ALA A 70 -7.29 -40.23 -21.34
CA ALA A 70 -8.62 -40.55 -20.85
C ALA A 70 -8.60 -41.75 -19.89
N GLU A 71 -7.77 -42.77 -20.16
CA GLU A 71 -7.54 -43.93 -19.30
C GLU A 71 -6.89 -43.56 -17.97
N ALA A 72 -6.08 -42.49 -17.93
CA ALA A 72 -5.46 -42.00 -16.69
C ALA A 72 -6.47 -41.39 -15.70
N ASP A 73 -7.69 -41.05 -16.14
CA ASP A 73 -8.83 -40.55 -15.36
C ASP A 73 -8.56 -39.34 -14.42
N CYS A 74 -7.41 -38.68 -14.57
CA CYS A 74 -6.96 -37.55 -13.75
C CYS A 74 -6.97 -36.21 -14.51
N VAL A 75 -7.20 -36.25 -15.82
CA VAL A 75 -7.21 -35.06 -16.68
C VAL A 75 -8.53 -34.90 -17.41
N ASP A 76 -8.88 -33.65 -17.68
CA ASP A 76 -9.85 -33.27 -18.67
C ASP A 76 -9.16 -32.83 -19.95
N MET A 77 -9.87 -32.94 -21.06
CA MET A 77 -9.35 -32.54 -22.35
C MET A 77 -10.44 -31.99 -23.26
N ALA A 78 -10.05 -31.04 -24.10
CA ALA A 78 -10.88 -30.48 -25.15
C ALA A 78 -10.06 -30.25 -26.41
N LEU A 79 -10.65 -30.52 -27.56
CA LEU A 79 -10.13 -30.00 -28.82
C LEU A 79 -10.61 -28.57 -28.97
N VAL A 80 -9.69 -27.64 -29.22
CA VAL A 80 -10.02 -26.22 -29.32
C VAL A 80 -9.52 -25.66 -30.65
N THR A 81 -10.27 -24.69 -31.17
CA THR A 81 -9.73 -23.69 -32.10
C THR A 81 -9.35 -22.48 -31.27
N ALA A 82 -8.08 -22.11 -31.29
CA ALA A 82 -7.55 -20.95 -30.61
C ALA A 82 -7.19 -19.87 -31.64
N ILE A 83 -7.53 -18.62 -31.38
CA ILE A 83 -7.12 -17.49 -32.23
C ILE A 83 -6.15 -16.59 -31.50
N PRO A 84 -5.12 -16.09 -32.18
CA PRO A 84 -4.28 -15.03 -31.64
C PRO A 84 -5.17 -13.80 -31.37
N ARG A 85 -5.08 -13.24 -30.17
CA ARG A 85 -5.60 -11.90 -29.88
C ARG A 85 -4.51 -11.09 -29.22
N ARG A 86 -4.50 -9.80 -29.51
CA ARG A 86 -3.69 -8.86 -28.74
C ARG A 86 -4.10 -8.92 -27.28
N CYS A 87 -3.11 -9.12 -26.42
CA CYS A 87 -3.26 -9.02 -24.98
C CYS A 87 -3.91 -7.66 -24.66
N PRO A 88 -5.05 -7.61 -23.94
CA PRO A 88 -5.62 -6.35 -23.46
C PRO A 88 -4.56 -5.48 -22.76
N ASP A 89 -4.52 -4.19 -23.11
CA ASP A 89 -3.54 -3.20 -22.59
C ASP A 89 -3.37 -3.24 -21.05
N LYS A 90 -4.40 -3.64 -20.31
CA LYS A 90 -4.33 -3.76 -18.84
C LYS A 90 -3.35 -4.82 -18.32
N ALA A 91 -3.14 -5.94 -19.02
CA ALA A 91 -2.06 -6.85 -18.61
C ALA A 91 -0.70 -6.39 -19.12
N ARG A 92 -0.66 -5.58 -20.18
CA ARG A 92 0.59 -4.88 -20.53
C ARG A 92 1.02 -3.98 -19.40
N ASP A 93 0.14 -3.12 -18.92
CA ASP A 93 0.49 -2.15 -17.89
C ASP A 93 0.87 -2.84 -16.57
N ARG A 94 0.21 -3.96 -16.21
CA ARG A 94 0.59 -4.76 -15.03
C ARG A 94 1.90 -5.51 -15.18
N PHE A 95 2.14 -6.15 -16.34
CA PHE A 95 3.41 -6.79 -16.65
C PHE A 95 4.56 -5.78 -16.54
N LEU A 96 4.37 -4.58 -17.11
CA LEU A 96 5.32 -3.48 -16.98
C LEU A 96 5.48 -3.00 -15.54
N THR A 97 4.39 -2.84 -14.77
CA THR A 97 4.46 -2.47 -13.35
C THR A 97 5.24 -3.49 -12.52
N MET A 98 5.08 -4.77 -12.83
CA MET A 98 5.79 -5.86 -12.16
C MET A 98 7.27 -5.89 -12.53
N CYS A 99 7.61 -5.74 -13.82
CA CYS A 99 9.00 -5.58 -14.25
C CYS A 99 9.65 -4.37 -13.59
N LEU A 100 8.94 -3.25 -13.44
CA LEU A 100 9.42 -2.06 -12.72
C LEU A 100 9.63 -2.35 -11.23
N HIS A 101 8.73 -3.07 -10.55
CA HIS A 101 8.93 -3.46 -9.15
C HIS A 101 10.10 -4.42 -8.94
N LEU A 102 10.35 -5.33 -9.89
CA LEU A 102 11.51 -6.22 -9.85
C LEU A 102 12.82 -5.47 -10.09
N LEU A 103 12.81 -4.44 -10.93
CA LEU A 103 13.94 -3.54 -11.11
C LEU A 103 14.17 -2.69 -9.84
N ASP A 104 13.12 -2.13 -9.25
CA ASP A 104 13.19 -1.30 -8.03
C ASP A 104 13.63 -2.11 -6.79
N ALA A 105 13.28 -3.40 -6.72
CA ALA A 105 13.74 -4.31 -5.67
C ALA A 105 15.17 -4.83 -5.87
N GLY A 106 15.73 -4.71 -7.09
CA GLY A 106 17.09 -5.11 -7.44
C GLY A 106 18.11 -3.98 -7.35
N VAL A 107 17.66 -2.72 -7.22
CA VAL A 107 18.52 -1.55 -6.92
C VAL A 107 18.60 -1.36 -5.39
N SER A 108 18.78 -2.45 -4.65
CA SER A 108 19.42 -2.33 -3.34
C SER A 108 20.88 -2.02 -3.61
N ASP A 109 21.22 -0.79 -3.28
CA ASP A 109 22.52 -0.14 -3.30
C ASP A 109 23.55 -0.96 -2.48
N ASP A 110 23.97 -2.12 -3.01
CA ASP A 110 25.07 -2.94 -2.50
C ASP A 110 26.44 -2.34 -2.89
N ASN A 111 26.52 -1.01 -3.08
CA ASN A 111 27.77 -0.26 -3.20
C ASN A 111 28.32 0.11 -1.80
N ASP A 112 28.24 -0.81 -0.85
CA ASP A 112 29.11 -0.82 0.33
C ASP A 112 30.37 -1.64 -0.04
N ASP A 113 31.14 -1.14 -1.02
CA ASP A 113 32.50 -1.60 -1.25
C ASP A 113 33.39 -0.96 -0.18
N ASP A 114 33.74 -1.79 0.80
CA ASP A 114 34.85 -1.58 1.74
C ASP A 114 36.17 -1.43 0.96
N ASP A 115 36.57 -0.20 0.65
CA ASP A 115 37.96 0.13 0.29
C ASP A 115 38.50 1.22 1.24
N ASP A 116 38.82 0.78 2.47
CA ASP A 116 39.81 1.42 3.32
C ASP A 116 41.21 1.18 2.70
N GLU A 117 41.60 1.96 1.68
CA GLU A 117 43.02 2.18 1.40
C GLU A 117 43.34 3.68 1.33
N GLU A 118 44.14 4.09 2.32
CA GLU A 118 44.72 5.40 2.51
C GLU A 118 45.58 5.81 1.30
N GLU A 119 45.10 6.73 0.45
CA GLU A 119 46.00 7.55 -0.38
C GLU A 119 45.73 9.04 -0.14
N GLU A 120 46.60 9.62 0.68
CA GLU A 120 46.84 11.06 0.74
C GLU A 120 47.42 11.54 -0.60
N GLY A 121 46.72 12.41 -1.33
CA GLY A 121 47.38 13.26 -2.32
C GLY A 121 46.51 13.79 -3.46
N GLU A 122 46.54 15.11 -3.61
CA GLU A 122 46.18 15.89 -4.83
C GLU A 122 44.68 16.16 -5.00
N GLU A 123 44.15 17.24 -4.42
CA GLU A 123 44.10 18.60 -4.98
C GLU A 123 43.38 18.73 -6.34
N ASP A 124 42.16 19.28 -6.25
CA ASP A 124 41.57 20.24 -7.19
C ASP A 124 41.51 19.88 -8.68
N ARG A 125 40.48 19.12 -9.08
CA ARG A 125 39.65 19.30 -10.29
C ARG A 125 38.84 18.03 -10.54
N GLU A 126 37.53 18.06 -10.30
CA GLU A 126 36.53 17.23 -11.04
C GLU A 126 35.08 17.46 -10.58
N ALA A 127 34.72 18.67 -10.12
CA ALA A 127 33.37 18.98 -9.63
C ALA A 127 32.33 19.37 -10.72
N GLU A 128 32.57 19.11 -12.02
CA GLU A 128 31.67 19.54 -13.10
C GLU A 128 31.15 18.43 -14.05
N GLU A 129 31.52 17.15 -13.89
CA GLU A 129 31.04 16.09 -14.80
C GLU A 129 29.93 15.16 -14.23
N GLU A 130 29.69 15.11 -12.92
CA GLU A 130 28.65 14.24 -12.33
C GLU A 130 27.20 14.72 -12.55
N ALA A 131 26.98 15.94 -13.06
CA ALA A 131 25.62 16.43 -13.31
C ALA A 131 24.99 15.92 -14.61
N ASN A 132 25.74 15.18 -15.45
CA ASN A 132 25.29 14.73 -16.78
C ASN A 132 25.05 13.21 -16.90
N GLU A 133 25.31 12.41 -15.87
CA GLU A 133 25.06 10.95 -15.93
C GLU A 133 23.67 10.51 -15.46
N LEU A 134 22.94 11.35 -14.72
CA LEU A 134 21.55 11.09 -14.32
C LEU A 134 20.51 11.17 -15.46
N GLY A 135 20.95 11.29 -16.72
CA GLY A 135 20.08 11.38 -17.90
C GLY A 135 20.20 10.24 -18.90
N LYS A 136 21.04 9.23 -18.65
CA LYS A 136 21.23 8.08 -19.58
C LYS A 136 20.32 6.89 -19.28
N ASP A 137 19.83 6.74 -18.05
CA ASP A 137 19.06 5.55 -17.63
C ASP A 137 17.66 5.46 -18.28
N ASP A 138 17.05 6.61 -18.62
CA ASP A 138 15.75 6.64 -19.30
C ASP A 138 15.82 6.10 -20.74
N ALA A 139 16.97 6.26 -21.41
CA ALA A 139 17.16 5.78 -22.78
C ALA A 139 17.32 4.25 -22.83
N ASP A 140 18.00 3.68 -21.84
CA ASP A 140 18.18 2.23 -21.72
C ASP A 140 16.87 1.55 -21.27
N LEU A 141 16.09 2.18 -20.38
CA LEU A 141 14.75 1.69 -20.03
C LEU A 141 13.81 1.70 -21.24
N GLN A 142 13.84 2.76 -22.06
CA GLN A 142 13.07 2.84 -23.30
C GLN A 142 13.52 1.78 -24.33
N HIS A 143 14.83 1.52 -24.46
CA HIS A 143 15.36 0.49 -25.36
C HIS A 143 15.03 -0.94 -24.87
N HIS A 144 15.01 -1.17 -23.55
CA HIS A 144 14.51 -2.42 -22.97
C HIS A 144 13.01 -2.59 -23.20
N LEU A 145 12.21 -1.55 -23.00
CA LEU A 145 10.76 -1.55 -23.27
C LEU A 145 10.43 -1.78 -24.76
N GLU A 146 11.25 -1.25 -25.67
CA GLU A 146 11.12 -1.46 -27.12
C GLU A 146 11.60 -2.86 -27.55
N ALA A 147 12.60 -3.44 -26.87
CA ALA A 147 12.97 -4.85 -27.04
C ALA A 147 11.84 -5.81 -26.59
N PHE A 148 11.02 -5.41 -25.61
CA PHE A 148 9.76 -6.08 -25.26
C PHE A 148 8.57 -5.73 -26.18
N GLY A 149 8.79 -4.94 -27.24
CA GLY A 149 7.78 -4.26 -28.08
C GLY A 149 6.79 -5.13 -28.85
N THR A 150 6.91 -6.45 -28.81
CA THR A 150 5.83 -7.36 -29.21
C THR A 150 5.47 -8.26 -28.04
N LEU A 151 4.63 -7.72 -27.14
CA LEU A 151 3.99 -8.53 -26.13
C LEU A 151 3.42 -9.81 -26.74
N PRO A 152 3.48 -10.94 -26.01
CA PRO A 152 2.95 -12.18 -26.52
C PRO A 152 1.50 -12.06 -27.01
N HIS A 153 1.27 -12.41 -28.28
CA HIS A 153 -0.06 -12.76 -28.75
C HIS A 153 -0.54 -13.93 -27.91
N ALA A 154 -1.51 -13.68 -27.03
CA ALA A 154 -2.18 -14.72 -26.29
C ALA A 154 -3.23 -15.36 -27.21
N HIS A 155 -3.26 -16.68 -27.26
CA HIS A 155 -4.26 -17.38 -28.05
C HIS A 155 -5.51 -17.63 -27.18
N TYR A 156 -6.70 -17.33 -27.71
CA TYR A 156 -7.96 -17.51 -27.01
C TYR A 156 -8.81 -18.59 -27.63
N ILE A 157 -9.43 -19.40 -26.78
CA ILE A 157 -10.30 -20.51 -27.19
C ILE A 157 -11.61 -19.96 -27.77
N LEU A 158 -11.83 -20.14 -29.07
CA LEU A 158 -13.11 -19.81 -29.72
C LEU A 158 -14.18 -20.88 -29.45
N SER A 159 -13.82 -22.13 -29.69
CA SER A 159 -14.76 -23.24 -29.65
C SER A 159 -14.11 -24.48 -29.04
N PRO A 160 -14.45 -24.84 -27.80
CA PRO A 160 -14.00 -26.08 -27.18
C PRO A 160 -14.97 -27.24 -27.48
N VAL A 161 -14.44 -28.33 -28.00
CA VAL A 161 -15.11 -29.63 -28.12
C VAL A 161 -14.54 -30.54 -27.04
N VAL A 162 -15.24 -30.61 -25.90
CA VAL A 162 -14.81 -31.38 -24.72
C VAL A 162 -14.97 -32.88 -24.97
N HIS A 163 -14.00 -33.68 -24.53
CA HIS A 163 -14.05 -35.12 -24.67
C HIS A 163 -15.21 -35.74 -23.87
N PRO A 164 -15.93 -36.74 -24.42
CA PRO A 164 -17.10 -37.32 -23.74
C PRO A 164 -16.81 -37.90 -22.35
N SER A 165 -15.58 -38.37 -22.09
CA SER A 165 -15.20 -38.90 -20.77
C SER A 165 -15.04 -37.84 -19.68
N CYS A 166 -14.89 -36.56 -20.02
CA CYS A 166 -14.57 -35.51 -19.04
C CYS A 166 -15.78 -35.02 -18.23
N ALA A 167 -17.01 -35.38 -18.63
CA ALA A 167 -18.27 -35.01 -17.95
C ALA A 167 -18.33 -33.55 -17.44
N LEU A 168 -17.78 -32.60 -18.23
CA LEU A 168 -17.57 -31.22 -17.78
C LEU A 168 -18.89 -30.43 -17.71
N PRO A 169 -19.22 -29.81 -16.55
CA PRO A 169 -20.36 -28.90 -16.39
C PRO A 169 -20.38 -27.75 -17.40
N ALA A 170 -21.57 -27.20 -17.68
CA ALA A 170 -21.75 -26.15 -18.67
C ALA A 170 -21.01 -24.84 -18.31
N GLN A 171 -20.94 -24.51 -17.02
CA GLN A 171 -20.23 -23.33 -16.53
C GLN A 171 -18.72 -23.41 -16.84
N LEU A 172 -18.12 -24.58 -16.65
CA LEU A 172 -16.71 -24.82 -16.98
C LEU A 172 -16.44 -24.75 -18.48
N LYS A 173 -17.35 -25.30 -19.31
CA LYS A 173 -17.29 -25.16 -20.78
C LYS A 173 -17.34 -23.70 -21.22
N HIS A 174 -18.13 -22.87 -20.53
CA HIS A 174 -18.19 -21.45 -20.79
C HIS A 174 -16.90 -20.74 -20.35
N ALA A 175 -16.40 -21.05 -19.15
CA ALA A 175 -15.18 -20.45 -18.62
C ALA A 175 -13.94 -20.71 -19.48
N LEU A 176 -13.83 -21.92 -20.06
CA LEU A 176 -12.75 -22.29 -20.98
C LEU A 176 -12.60 -21.31 -22.16
N ARG A 177 -13.69 -20.73 -22.66
CA ARG A 177 -13.65 -19.78 -23.80
C ARG A 177 -12.94 -18.47 -23.47
N HIS A 178 -12.86 -18.13 -22.18
CA HIS A 178 -12.28 -16.89 -21.70
C HIS A 178 -10.84 -17.06 -21.20
N LYS A 179 -10.31 -18.29 -21.22
CA LYS A 179 -8.95 -18.57 -20.76
C LYS A 179 -7.93 -18.44 -21.90
N PRO A 180 -6.87 -17.64 -21.71
CA PRO A 180 -5.76 -17.57 -22.66
C PRO A 180 -4.92 -18.85 -22.62
N LEU A 181 -4.31 -19.17 -23.76
CA LEU A 181 -3.31 -20.22 -23.95
C LEU A 181 -1.95 -19.55 -24.18
N TRP A 182 -1.18 -19.39 -23.11
CA TRP A 182 0.11 -18.68 -23.14
C TRP A 182 1.25 -19.51 -23.70
N ASP A 183 1.23 -20.82 -23.45
CA ASP A 183 2.37 -21.72 -23.68
C ASP A 183 2.34 -22.38 -25.08
N LEU A 184 1.74 -21.74 -26.07
CA LEU A 184 1.68 -22.27 -27.44
C LEU A 184 2.95 -21.97 -28.26
N ARG A 185 3.77 -21.02 -27.82
CA ARG A 185 4.91 -20.50 -28.59
C ARG A 185 5.99 -21.55 -28.89
N PRO A 186 6.47 -22.36 -27.91
CA PRO A 186 7.49 -23.36 -28.20
C PRO A 186 7.03 -24.36 -29.29
N HIS A 187 5.73 -24.63 -29.34
CA HIS A 187 5.14 -25.57 -30.30
C HIS A 187 4.84 -24.96 -31.67
N LEU A 188 4.57 -23.65 -31.74
CA LEU A 188 4.30 -22.96 -33.01
C LEU A 188 5.56 -22.71 -33.84
N HIS A 189 6.72 -22.52 -33.21
CA HIS A 189 7.99 -22.31 -33.92
C HIS A 189 8.42 -23.50 -34.80
N HIS A 190 7.92 -24.71 -34.53
CA HIS A 190 8.19 -25.90 -35.34
C HIS A 190 7.23 -26.06 -36.53
N THR A 191 6.10 -25.37 -36.53
CA THR A 191 5.14 -25.35 -37.65
C THR A 191 5.35 -24.09 -38.45
N SER A 192 6.42 -24.04 -39.25
CA SER A 192 6.87 -22.90 -40.06
C SER A 192 5.88 -22.41 -41.14
N THR A 193 4.64 -22.89 -41.14
CA THR A 193 3.61 -22.61 -42.16
C THR A 193 2.37 -21.90 -41.63
N ILE A 194 2.22 -21.69 -40.32
CA ILE A 194 1.05 -21.03 -39.75
C ILE A 194 1.33 -19.52 -39.69
N ALA A 195 0.53 -18.71 -40.39
CA ALA A 195 0.64 -17.26 -40.28
C ALA A 195 0.26 -16.83 -38.85
N ASP A 196 0.89 -15.77 -38.32
CA ASP A 196 0.68 -15.29 -36.94
C ASP A 196 -0.78 -14.95 -36.59
N ASP A 197 -1.66 -14.83 -37.58
CA ASP A 197 -3.09 -14.53 -37.44
C ASP A 197 -4.01 -15.75 -37.60
N ASP A 198 -3.48 -16.91 -38.00
CA ASP A 198 -4.30 -18.07 -38.34
C ASP A 198 -4.83 -18.80 -37.09
N PRO A 199 -6.08 -19.30 -37.12
CA PRO A 199 -6.63 -20.09 -36.04
C PRO A 199 -5.88 -21.42 -35.87
N VAL A 200 -5.28 -21.60 -34.70
CA VAL A 200 -4.52 -22.82 -34.35
C VAL A 200 -5.44 -23.84 -33.70
N ARG A 201 -5.41 -25.08 -34.18
CA ARG A 201 -6.14 -26.19 -33.58
C ARG A 201 -5.25 -26.94 -32.60
N CYS A 202 -5.72 -27.06 -31.37
CA CYS A 202 -4.96 -27.64 -30.27
C CYS A 202 -5.78 -28.69 -29.51
N LEU A 203 -5.11 -29.70 -28.96
CA LEU A 203 -5.60 -30.49 -27.84
C LEU A 203 -5.20 -29.77 -26.56
N VAL A 204 -6.18 -29.23 -25.85
CA VAL A 204 -5.98 -28.61 -24.55
C VAL A 204 -6.31 -29.60 -23.45
N VAL A 205 -5.42 -29.74 -22.48
CA VAL A 205 -5.56 -30.63 -21.34
C VAL A 205 -5.33 -29.87 -20.04
N TRP A 206 -6.03 -30.29 -19.00
CA TRP A 206 -5.81 -29.79 -17.65
C TRP A 206 -6.16 -30.88 -16.63
N PRO A 207 -5.43 -30.97 -15.51
CA PRO A 207 -5.79 -31.84 -14.40
C PRO A 207 -7.20 -31.53 -13.87
N ARG A 208 -7.98 -32.57 -13.54
CA ARG A 208 -9.34 -32.42 -13.00
C ARG A 208 -9.40 -31.59 -11.72
N GLN A 209 -8.36 -31.66 -10.91
CA GLN A 209 -8.21 -30.84 -9.70
C GLN A 209 -8.12 -29.33 -9.97
N HIS A 210 -7.84 -28.91 -11.21
CA HIS A 210 -7.79 -27.50 -11.61
C HIS A 210 -9.08 -26.99 -12.25
N ARG A 211 -10.17 -27.78 -12.24
CA ARG A 211 -11.49 -27.31 -12.70
C ARG A 211 -11.88 -25.99 -12.02
N VAL A 212 -11.69 -25.88 -10.71
CA VAL A 212 -11.94 -24.64 -9.94
C VAL A 212 -11.11 -23.45 -10.45
N ARG A 213 -9.82 -23.66 -10.78
CA ARG A 213 -8.95 -22.61 -11.35
C ARG A 213 -9.47 -22.10 -12.72
N LEU A 214 -10.11 -22.96 -13.50
CA LEU A 214 -10.74 -22.54 -14.76
C LEU A 214 -11.92 -21.59 -14.56
N LEU A 215 -12.73 -21.80 -13.52
CA LEU A 215 -13.86 -20.91 -13.20
C LEU A 215 -13.41 -19.54 -12.68
N GLY A 216 -12.23 -19.49 -12.06
CA GLY A 216 -11.77 -18.34 -11.30
C GLY A 216 -12.21 -18.38 -9.85
N PHE A 217 -11.52 -17.63 -9.01
CA PHE A 217 -11.69 -17.57 -7.57
C PHE A 217 -13.09 -17.11 -7.17
N ARG A 218 -13.58 -15.97 -7.68
CA ARG A 218 -14.90 -15.41 -7.30
C ARG A 218 -16.05 -16.37 -7.59
N THR A 219 -16.06 -16.97 -8.78
CA THR A 219 -17.11 -17.92 -9.20
C THR A 219 -17.05 -19.19 -8.34
N SER A 220 -15.85 -19.69 -8.08
CA SER A 220 -15.66 -20.90 -7.28
C SER A 220 -15.99 -20.67 -5.81
N LEU A 221 -15.65 -19.51 -5.26
CA LEU A 221 -16.02 -19.12 -3.91
C LEU A 221 -17.54 -18.94 -3.77
N ALA A 222 -18.20 -18.35 -4.77
CA ALA A 222 -19.67 -18.26 -4.78
C ALA A 222 -20.32 -19.65 -4.80
N GLN A 223 -19.78 -20.58 -5.59
CA GLN A 223 -20.23 -21.97 -5.60
C GLN A 223 -19.98 -22.66 -4.24
N LEU A 224 -18.80 -22.48 -3.65
CA LEU A 224 -18.48 -23.05 -2.34
C LEU A 224 -19.44 -22.51 -1.27
N LYS A 225 -19.73 -21.21 -1.28
CA LYS A 225 -20.72 -20.61 -0.39
C LYS A 225 -22.11 -21.23 -0.58
N ALA A 226 -22.52 -21.47 -1.82
CA ALA A 226 -23.80 -22.11 -2.14
C ALA A 226 -23.84 -23.60 -1.70
N LEU A 227 -22.72 -24.31 -1.79
CA LEU A 227 -22.56 -25.69 -1.30
C LEU A 227 -22.67 -25.74 0.23
N VAL A 228 -21.94 -24.87 0.93
CA VAL A 228 -21.97 -24.76 2.40
C VAL A 228 -23.36 -24.37 2.92
N ALA A 229 -24.05 -23.47 2.21
CA ALA A 229 -25.43 -23.10 2.53
C ALA A 229 -26.49 -24.15 2.15
N GLY A 230 -26.10 -25.23 1.46
CA GLY A 230 -27.01 -26.27 0.96
C GLY A 230 -27.91 -25.83 -0.20
N THR A 231 -27.69 -24.65 -0.78
CA THR A 231 -28.45 -24.13 -1.94
C THR A 231 -27.98 -24.72 -3.27
N SER A 232 -26.81 -25.35 -3.30
CA SER A 232 -26.28 -26.09 -4.44
C SER A 232 -25.82 -27.49 -3.99
N ARG A 233 -25.83 -28.44 -4.92
CA ARG A 233 -25.24 -29.79 -4.76
C ARG A 233 -24.20 -30.10 -5.82
N ASP A 234 -23.91 -29.15 -6.72
CA ASP A 234 -22.99 -29.37 -7.82
C ASP A 234 -21.55 -29.18 -7.35
N LEU A 235 -20.82 -30.29 -7.26
CA LEU A 235 -19.42 -30.31 -6.86
C LEU A 235 -18.47 -30.15 -8.06
N TYR A 236 -18.97 -29.93 -9.29
CA TYR A 236 -18.14 -29.86 -10.50
C TYR A 236 -17.16 -31.04 -10.66
N GLY A 237 -17.55 -32.22 -10.14
CA GLY A 237 -16.79 -33.47 -10.16
C GLY A 237 -15.73 -33.64 -9.08
N TYR A 238 -15.68 -32.77 -8.07
CA TYR A 238 -14.94 -33.04 -6.84
C TYR A 238 -15.70 -34.08 -5.99
N ALA A 239 -14.97 -34.91 -5.25
CA ALA A 239 -15.55 -36.02 -4.50
C ALA A 239 -16.39 -35.57 -3.28
N SER A 240 -16.13 -34.37 -2.75
CA SER A 240 -16.79 -33.84 -1.56
C SER A 240 -16.70 -32.31 -1.50
N ILE A 241 -17.49 -31.69 -0.61
CA ILE A 241 -17.39 -30.24 -0.34
C ILE A 241 -15.99 -29.87 0.20
N PRO A 242 -15.37 -30.61 1.15
CA PRO A 242 -13.99 -30.36 1.56
C PRO A 242 -12.97 -30.42 0.42
N ALA A 243 -13.10 -31.38 -0.50
CA ALA A 243 -12.20 -31.48 -1.65
C ALA A 243 -12.35 -30.27 -2.60
N PHE A 244 -13.58 -29.79 -2.80
CA PHE A 244 -13.84 -28.56 -3.55
C PHE A 244 -13.24 -27.35 -2.84
N ALA A 245 -13.42 -27.25 -1.53
CA ALA A 245 -12.92 -26.16 -0.70
C ALA A 245 -11.39 -26.10 -0.67
N ALA A 246 -10.72 -27.26 -0.58
CA ALA A 246 -9.27 -27.38 -0.72
C ALA A 246 -8.80 -26.79 -2.06
N ALA A 247 -9.45 -27.17 -3.17
CA ALA A 247 -9.08 -26.66 -4.49
C ALA A 247 -9.31 -25.15 -4.67
N VAL A 248 -10.28 -24.55 -3.96
CA VAL A 248 -10.45 -23.08 -3.90
C VAL A 248 -9.34 -22.44 -3.08
N LEU A 249 -8.95 -23.07 -1.97
CA LEU A 249 -7.85 -22.61 -1.13
C LEU A 249 -6.51 -22.68 -1.85
N ASP A 250 -6.27 -23.71 -2.66
CA ASP A 250 -5.06 -23.86 -3.50
C ASP A 250 -4.91 -22.77 -4.57
N MET A 251 -5.91 -21.88 -4.71
CA MET A 251 -5.79 -20.66 -5.52
C MET A 251 -5.14 -19.51 -4.75
N VAL A 252 -5.14 -19.55 -3.41
CA VAL A 252 -4.51 -18.55 -2.53
C VAL A 252 -3.02 -18.85 -2.41
N GLY A 253 -2.16 -17.87 -2.72
CA GLY A 253 -0.71 -18.01 -2.63
C GLY A 253 -0.08 -18.86 -3.74
N SER A 254 -0.86 -19.31 -4.72
CA SER A 254 -0.31 -19.75 -6.00
C SER A 254 0.06 -18.50 -6.83
N ASP A 255 1.07 -18.57 -7.70
CA ASP A 255 1.46 -17.50 -8.65
C ASP A 255 0.34 -17.09 -9.63
N VAL A 256 -0.89 -17.56 -9.38
CA VAL A 256 -2.14 -16.98 -9.85
C VAL A 256 -2.37 -15.56 -9.28
N ASP A 257 -1.47 -15.01 -8.46
CA ASP A 257 -1.31 -13.55 -8.28
C ASP A 257 -0.82 -12.84 -9.58
N GLU A 258 -0.28 -13.60 -10.53
CA GLU A 258 -0.26 -13.31 -11.96
C GLU A 258 -1.39 -14.05 -12.71
N PRO A 259 -2.69 -13.78 -12.47
CA PRO A 259 -3.73 -14.28 -13.34
C PRO A 259 -3.70 -13.37 -14.55
N SER A 260 -2.77 -13.65 -15.44
CA SER A 260 -2.74 -13.21 -16.81
C SER A 260 -4.15 -12.79 -17.28
N LEU A 261 -4.36 -11.46 -17.28
CA LEU A 261 -5.52 -10.73 -17.80
C LEU A 261 -6.89 -10.79 -17.10
N LEU A 262 -7.14 -11.63 -16.10
CA LEU A 262 -8.46 -11.70 -15.44
C LEU A 262 -8.39 -11.22 -13.99
N CYS A 263 -9.16 -10.19 -13.65
CA CYS A 263 -9.17 -9.46 -12.38
C CYS A 263 -9.66 -10.25 -11.14
N ASP A 264 -9.39 -11.56 -11.09
CA ASP A 264 -9.94 -12.49 -10.10
C ASP A 264 -8.94 -12.81 -8.99
N VAL A 265 -8.47 -11.75 -8.32
CA VAL A 265 -7.54 -11.83 -7.19
C VAL A 265 -8.20 -12.63 -6.05
N PRO A 266 -7.50 -13.63 -5.47
CA PRO A 266 -7.99 -14.38 -4.32
C PRO A 266 -8.33 -13.47 -3.12
N ASP A 267 -9.57 -13.56 -2.66
CA ASP A 267 -10.07 -12.87 -1.46
C ASP A 267 -10.05 -13.83 -0.27
N VAL A 268 -8.91 -13.85 0.43
CA VAL A 268 -8.64 -14.73 1.58
C VAL A 268 -9.65 -14.48 2.70
N LEU A 269 -10.10 -13.23 2.90
CA LEU A 269 -11.05 -12.85 3.93
C LEU A 269 -12.41 -13.55 3.73
N ARG A 270 -12.95 -13.46 2.50
CA ARG A 270 -14.23 -14.10 2.18
C ARG A 270 -14.13 -15.62 2.20
N LEU A 271 -13.04 -16.19 1.69
CA LEU A 271 -12.81 -17.63 1.75
C LEU A 271 -12.74 -18.13 3.20
N SER A 272 -11.96 -17.46 4.04
CA SER A 272 -11.83 -17.76 5.46
C SER A 272 -13.18 -17.79 6.18
N SER A 273 -14.05 -16.82 5.88
CA SER A 273 -15.42 -16.76 6.44
C SER A 273 -16.28 -17.96 6.01
N VAL A 274 -16.17 -18.38 4.76
CA VAL A 274 -16.90 -19.55 4.24
C VAL A 274 -16.36 -20.85 4.85
N LEU A 275 -15.04 -20.96 5.05
CA LEU A 275 -14.42 -22.13 5.67
C LEU A 275 -14.74 -22.25 7.16
N VAL A 276 -14.88 -21.13 7.88
CA VAL A 276 -15.41 -21.13 9.25
C VAL A 276 -16.83 -21.71 9.28
N ALA A 277 -17.69 -21.32 8.34
CA ALA A 277 -19.03 -21.87 8.23
C ALA A 277 -19.07 -23.36 7.83
N LEU A 278 -18.06 -23.83 7.08
CA LEU A 278 -17.90 -25.25 6.73
C LEU A 278 -17.51 -26.11 7.95
N GLY A 279 -16.75 -25.56 8.90
CA GLY A 279 -16.39 -26.26 10.14
C GLY A 279 -15.23 -27.26 10.01
N ASP A 280 -14.53 -27.30 8.86
CA ASP A 280 -13.43 -28.24 8.61
C ASP A 280 -12.10 -27.71 9.16
N VAL A 281 -11.66 -28.27 10.29
CA VAL A 281 -10.43 -27.86 10.99
C VAL A 281 -9.16 -28.00 10.13
N ALA A 282 -9.08 -29.02 9.27
CA ALA A 282 -7.89 -29.22 8.44
C ALA A 282 -7.75 -28.08 7.41
N LEU A 283 -8.86 -27.71 6.78
CA LEU A 283 -8.90 -26.57 5.85
C LEU A 283 -8.61 -25.24 6.55
N ILE A 284 -9.12 -25.03 7.77
CA ILE A 284 -8.80 -23.84 8.56
C ILE A 284 -7.30 -23.75 8.85
N ARG A 285 -6.65 -24.85 9.21
CA ARG A 285 -5.20 -24.88 9.40
C ARG A 285 -4.45 -24.54 8.11
N ASN A 286 -4.89 -25.09 6.97
CA ASN A 286 -4.29 -24.78 5.68
C ASN A 286 -4.46 -23.31 5.29
N VAL A 287 -5.59 -22.68 5.62
CA VAL A 287 -5.81 -21.23 5.42
C VAL A 287 -4.83 -20.42 6.23
N LEU A 288 -4.69 -20.73 7.53
CA LEU A 288 -3.72 -20.04 8.39
C LEU A 288 -2.30 -20.20 7.86
N ALA A 289 -1.99 -21.34 7.25
CA ALA A 289 -0.71 -21.59 6.62
C ALA A 289 -0.48 -20.84 5.30
N VAL A 290 -1.49 -20.25 4.66
CA VAL A 290 -1.28 -19.40 3.46
C VAL A 290 -1.43 -17.91 3.75
N ILE A 291 -1.86 -17.53 4.95
CA ILE A 291 -1.90 -16.12 5.34
C ILE A 291 -0.47 -15.62 5.53
N GLU A 292 -0.14 -14.57 4.77
CA GLU A 292 1.05 -13.76 4.98
C GLU A 292 0.75 -12.68 6.02
N MET A 293 1.67 -12.49 6.96
CA MET A 293 1.47 -11.52 8.04
C MET A 293 1.44 -10.08 7.53
N GLU A 294 2.16 -9.77 6.44
CA GLU A 294 2.12 -8.47 5.76
C GLU A 294 0.70 -8.10 5.28
N LYS A 295 -0.07 -9.09 4.82
CA LYS A 295 -1.45 -8.90 4.33
C LYS A 295 -2.50 -8.93 5.45
N MET A 296 -2.10 -9.09 6.72
CA MET A 296 -3.02 -9.22 7.86
C MET A 296 -3.59 -7.87 8.34
N HIS A 297 -4.49 -7.31 7.54
CA HIS A 297 -5.28 -6.14 7.94
C HIS A 297 -6.37 -6.49 8.97
N ALA A 298 -6.97 -5.47 9.59
CA ALA A 298 -7.96 -5.62 10.67
C ALA A 298 -9.11 -6.61 10.36
N PRO A 299 -9.80 -6.56 9.20
CA PRO A 299 -10.82 -7.56 8.88
C PRO A 299 -10.33 -9.02 8.85
N LEU A 300 -9.12 -9.28 8.34
CA LEU A 300 -8.58 -10.63 8.26
C LEU A 300 -8.21 -11.14 9.66
N ARG A 301 -7.60 -10.26 10.47
CA ARG A 301 -7.35 -10.52 11.89
C ARG A 301 -8.63 -10.91 12.63
N ASP A 302 -9.72 -10.17 12.45
CA ASP A 302 -10.99 -10.45 13.13
C ASP A 302 -11.57 -11.81 12.74
N VAL A 303 -11.37 -12.24 11.49
CA VAL A 303 -11.76 -13.58 11.03
C VAL A 303 -10.88 -14.66 11.67
N VAL A 304 -9.56 -14.47 11.80
CA VAL A 304 -8.69 -15.42 12.50
C VAL A 304 -9.04 -15.51 13.99
N VAL A 305 -9.33 -14.38 14.65
CA VAL A 305 -9.84 -14.36 16.03
C VAL A 305 -11.18 -15.10 16.13
N THR A 306 -12.03 -15.00 15.11
CA THR A 306 -13.29 -15.75 15.03
C THR A 306 -13.05 -17.26 14.87
N MET A 307 -12.07 -17.67 14.05
CA MET A 307 -11.64 -19.07 13.96
C MET A 307 -11.18 -19.59 15.32
N LEU A 308 -10.34 -18.82 16.02
CA LEU A 308 -9.90 -19.19 17.36
C LEU A 308 -11.07 -19.32 18.32
N ARG A 309 -11.97 -18.34 18.35
CA ARG A 309 -13.19 -18.37 19.17
C ARG A 309 -14.03 -19.62 18.94
N HIS A 310 -14.17 -20.04 17.67
CA HIS A 310 -15.02 -21.16 17.28
C HIS A 310 -14.38 -22.53 17.51
N PHE A 311 -13.12 -22.72 17.09
CA PHE A 311 -12.44 -24.04 17.10
C PHE A 311 -11.55 -24.28 18.32
N GLY A 312 -11.25 -23.22 19.08
CA GLY A 312 -10.35 -23.28 20.23
C GLY A 312 -8.87 -23.20 19.85
N TRP A 313 -8.10 -22.45 20.63
CA TRP A 313 -6.66 -22.25 20.38
C TRP A 313 -5.86 -23.55 20.41
N THR A 314 -6.25 -24.55 21.22
CA THR A 314 -5.53 -25.84 21.28
C THR A 314 -5.59 -26.58 19.95
N THR A 315 -6.71 -26.46 19.23
CA THR A 315 -6.91 -27.09 17.92
C THR A 315 -6.09 -26.39 16.84
N LEU A 316 -5.92 -25.07 16.95
CA LEU A 316 -5.21 -24.24 15.97
C LEU A 316 -3.79 -23.89 16.41
N GLN A 317 -3.29 -24.44 17.52
CA GLN A 317 -2.05 -24.00 18.16
C GLN A 317 -0.87 -24.04 17.20
N SER A 318 -0.65 -25.17 16.51
CA SER A 318 0.49 -25.30 15.59
C SER A 318 0.40 -24.28 14.46
N ALA A 319 -0.78 -24.12 13.84
CA ALA A 319 -0.97 -23.18 12.74
C ALA A 319 -0.79 -21.72 13.18
N ILE A 320 -1.21 -21.34 14.39
CA ILE A 320 -0.97 -20.00 14.94
C ILE A 320 0.50 -19.79 15.28
N GLN A 321 1.16 -20.82 15.84
CA GLN A 321 2.60 -20.76 16.11
C GLN A 321 3.37 -20.60 14.81
N ASP A 322 3.07 -21.39 13.78
CA ASP A 322 3.70 -21.29 12.46
C ASP A 322 3.44 -19.91 11.84
N LEU A 323 2.22 -19.38 11.97
CA LEU A 323 1.85 -18.06 11.45
C LEU A 323 2.63 -16.92 12.13
N VAL A 324 2.88 -17.01 13.44
CA VAL A 324 3.66 -16.01 14.20
C VAL A 324 5.17 -16.23 14.03
N GLN A 325 5.63 -17.47 13.89
CA GLN A 325 7.06 -17.83 13.79
C GLN A 325 7.66 -17.66 12.40
N ARG A 326 6.84 -17.52 11.35
CA ARG A 326 7.32 -17.17 10.02
C ARG A 326 8.16 -15.91 10.11
N THR A 327 9.46 -16.06 9.82
CA THR A 327 10.49 -15.04 10.04
C THR A 327 10.06 -13.72 9.41
N PRO A 328 9.62 -12.74 10.20
CA PRO A 328 9.17 -11.47 9.66
C PRO A 328 10.39 -10.75 9.15
N THR A 329 10.36 -10.39 7.87
CA THR A 329 11.45 -9.61 7.25
C THR A 329 11.30 -8.13 7.54
N ARG A 330 10.07 -7.70 7.89
CA ARG A 330 9.68 -6.30 8.03
C ARG A 330 9.02 -6.02 9.37
N LEU A 331 9.22 -4.80 9.88
CA LEU A 331 8.56 -4.31 11.10
C LEU A 331 7.02 -4.32 10.98
N LEU A 332 6.48 -4.14 9.76
CA LEU A 332 5.04 -4.18 9.50
C LEU A 332 4.43 -5.54 9.86
N GLU A 333 5.13 -6.63 9.54
CA GLU A 333 4.69 -7.98 9.85
C GLU A 333 4.63 -8.22 11.36
N LEU A 334 5.66 -7.76 12.10
CA LEU A 334 5.65 -7.78 13.56
C LEU A 334 4.49 -6.96 14.15
N SER A 335 4.23 -5.79 13.59
CA SER A 335 3.12 -4.92 14.00
C SER A 335 1.77 -5.64 13.84
N HIS A 336 1.53 -6.28 12.70
CA HIS A 336 0.33 -7.07 12.46
C HIS A 336 0.24 -8.29 13.38
N ALA A 337 1.34 -8.99 13.64
CA ALA A 337 1.36 -10.13 14.55
C ALA A 337 1.06 -9.70 16.00
N ALA A 338 1.63 -8.59 16.48
CA ALA A 338 1.33 -8.04 17.79
C ALA A 338 -0.14 -7.61 17.90
N ALA A 339 -0.66 -6.92 16.88
CA ALA A 339 -2.06 -6.50 16.82
C ALA A 339 -3.02 -7.71 16.81
N PHE A 340 -2.64 -8.80 16.13
CA PHE A 340 -3.37 -10.06 16.15
C PHE A 340 -3.42 -10.68 17.56
N LEU A 341 -2.30 -10.74 18.27
CA LEU A 341 -2.28 -11.24 19.65
C LEU A 341 -3.09 -10.35 20.60
N VAL A 342 -3.08 -9.02 20.40
CA VAL A 342 -3.94 -8.10 21.15
C VAL A 342 -5.42 -8.42 20.92
N GLY A 343 -5.83 -8.67 19.67
CA GLY A 343 -7.19 -9.11 19.35
C GLY A 343 -7.58 -10.45 20.01
N CYS A 344 -6.60 -11.29 20.36
CA CYS A 344 -6.85 -12.54 21.08
C CYS A 344 -7.07 -12.35 22.59
N LEU A 345 -6.74 -11.20 23.17
CA LEU A 345 -6.84 -10.97 24.62
C LEU A 345 -8.29 -11.05 25.14
N GLU A 346 -9.26 -10.77 24.28
CA GLU A 346 -10.70 -10.81 24.60
C GLU A 346 -11.30 -12.22 24.54
N LEU A 347 -10.52 -13.23 24.14
CA LEU A 347 -11.02 -14.60 24.01
C LEU A 347 -11.05 -15.30 25.37
N GLU A 348 -12.26 -15.65 25.82
CA GLU A 348 -12.48 -16.43 27.04
C GLU A 348 -12.20 -17.93 26.81
N GLN A 349 -10.94 -18.29 26.59
CA GLN A 349 -10.53 -19.68 26.37
C GLN A 349 -9.59 -20.21 27.45
N PRO A 350 -9.73 -21.49 27.85
CA PRO A 350 -8.93 -22.07 28.92
C PRO A 350 -7.46 -22.09 28.51
N TYR A 351 -6.58 -21.55 29.36
CA TYR A 351 -5.13 -21.57 29.18
C TYR A 351 -4.61 -20.81 27.95
N LEU A 352 -5.42 -19.94 27.32
CA LEU A 352 -5.02 -19.12 26.17
C LEU A 352 -3.77 -18.28 26.46
N ARG A 353 -3.62 -17.82 27.71
CA ARG A 353 -2.43 -17.11 28.19
C ARG A 353 -1.14 -17.86 27.87
N LYS A 354 -1.12 -19.20 27.88
CA LYS A 354 0.07 -19.99 27.52
C LYS A 354 0.49 -19.76 26.06
N MET A 355 -0.47 -19.72 25.14
CA MET A 355 -0.22 -19.42 23.73
C MET A 355 0.28 -17.98 23.56
N ILE A 356 -0.37 -17.02 24.22
CA ILE A 356 0.01 -15.60 24.16
C ILE A 356 1.43 -15.39 24.69
N VAL A 357 1.78 -16.03 25.82
CA VAL A 357 3.15 -15.99 26.38
C VAL A 357 4.17 -16.48 25.35
N ALA A 358 3.94 -17.66 24.76
CA ALA A 358 4.87 -18.21 23.77
C ALA A 358 5.03 -17.29 22.54
N ALA A 359 3.90 -16.83 21.98
CA ALA A 359 3.90 -15.96 20.81
C ALA A 359 4.53 -14.58 21.10
N TYR A 360 4.28 -14.00 22.28
CA TYR A 360 4.88 -12.74 22.71
C TYR A 360 6.41 -12.84 22.80
N TRP A 361 6.94 -13.92 23.36
CA TRP A 361 8.40 -14.11 23.42
C TRP A 361 9.01 -14.28 22.04
N THR A 362 8.38 -15.07 21.17
CA THR A 362 8.80 -15.18 19.76
C THR A 362 8.81 -13.80 19.09
N LEU A 363 7.81 -12.94 19.32
CA LEU A 363 7.82 -11.57 18.77
C LEU A 363 8.99 -10.73 19.29
N LEU A 364 9.35 -10.86 20.57
CA LEU A 364 10.48 -10.12 21.13
C LEU A 364 11.82 -10.62 20.60
N GLU A 365 11.99 -11.94 20.45
CA GLU A 365 13.19 -12.54 19.83
C GLU A 365 13.34 -12.11 18.36
N MET A 366 12.25 -12.11 17.59
CA MET A 366 12.26 -11.65 16.21
C MET A 366 12.51 -10.15 16.10
N LEU A 367 11.93 -9.34 17.00
CA LEU A 367 12.22 -7.91 17.08
C LEU A 367 13.68 -7.66 17.46
N ASP A 368 14.26 -8.50 18.32
CA ASP A 368 15.68 -8.44 18.69
C ASP A 368 16.62 -8.75 17.53
N GLY A 369 16.24 -9.71 16.70
CA GLY A 369 16.96 -10.10 15.50
C GLY A 369 16.82 -9.15 14.30
N LEU A 370 15.88 -8.21 14.32
CA LEU A 370 15.76 -7.22 13.22
C LEU A 370 16.90 -6.21 13.32
N SER A 371 17.76 -6.19 12.30
CA SER A 371 18.81 -5.18 12.13
C SER A 371 18.22 -3.76 11.99
N ALA A 372 19.08 -2.75 12.12
CA ALA A 372 18.70 -1.33 12.20
C ALA A 372 18.05 -0.77 10.92
N PHE A 373 16.82 -1.15 10.61
CA PHE A 373 16.08 -0.58 9.47
C PHE A 373 15.57 0.82 9.80
N ARG A 374 15.47 1.67 8.76
CA ARG A 374 14.73 2.93 8.84
C ARG A 374 13.25 2.60 9.05
N THR A 375 12.81 2.73 10.30
CA THR A 375 11.45 2.35 10.70
C THR A 375 10.48 3.51 10.46
N ASN A 376 9.32 3.21 9.87
CA ASN A 376 8.22 4.16 9.84
C ASN A 376 7.72 4.37 11.29
N PRO A 377 7.79 5.60 11.86
CA PRO A 377 7.45 5.84 13.26
C PRO A 377 6.02 5.43 13.62
N SER A 378 5.08 5.53 12.67
CA SER A 378 3.68 5.14 12.90
C SER A 378 3.52 3.63 13.12
N ILE A 379 4.20 2.82 12.30
CA ILE A 379 4.20 1.34 12.41
C ILE A 379 4.90 0.92 13.70
N ALA A 380 6.05 1.54 14.01
CA ALA A 380 6.79 1.26 15.23
C ALA A 380 6.00 1.64 16.49
N SER A 381 5.25 2.75 16.45
CA SER A 381 4.42 3.19 17.58
C SER A 381 3.24 2.26 17.79
N ALA A 382 2.56 1.84 16.72
CA ALA A 382 1.48 0.84 16.79
C ALA A 382 1.99 -0.51 17.33
N LEU A 383 3.13 -0.99 16.84
CA LEU A 383 3.77 -2.20 17.36
C LEU A 383 4.06 -2.08 18.85
N LEU A 384 4.73 -1.00 19.28
CA LEU A 384 5.07 -0.80 20.69
C LEU A 384 3.82 -0.68 21.57
N GLN A 385 2.77 0.00 21.09
CA GLN A 385 1.49 0.09 21.77
C GLN A 385 0.90 -1.31 22.04
N ASP A 386 0.88 -2.17 21.03
CA ASP A 386 0.34 -3.52 21.15
C ASP A 386 1.23 -4.43 22.00
N LEU A 387 2.55 -4.32 21.89
CA LEU A 387 3.50 -5.03 22.77
C LEU A 387 3.35 -4.62 24.24
N LEU A 388 3.13 -3.33 24.53
CA LEU A 388 2.86 -2.84 25.89
C LEU A 388 1.52 -3.37 26.43
N ARG A 389 0.46 -3.42 25.59
CA ARG A 389 -0.82 -4.04 25.98
C ARG A 389 -0.66 -5.52 26.32
N LEU A 390 0.08 -6.27 25.50
CA LEU A 390 0.42 -7.67 25.76
C LEU A 390 1.20 -7.80 27.07
N GLU A 391 2.23 -6.97 27.29
CA GLU A 391 3.03 -6.98 28.52
C GLU A 391 2.16 -6.70 29.76
N GLY A 392 1.26 -5.72 29.67
CA GLY A 392 0.29 -5.40 30.70
C GLY A 392 -0.63 -6.59 31.02
N TYR A 393 -1.21 -7.21 30.00
CA TYR A 393 -2.03 -8.42 30.16
C TYR A 393 -1.24 -9.56 30.83
N LEU A 394 0.02 -9.75 30.43
CA LEU A 394 0.90 -10.77 31.01
C LEU A 394 1.34 -10.46 32.44
N ARG A 395 1.30 -9.20 32.88
CA ARG A 395 1.56 -8.78 34.27
C ARG A 395 0.30 -8.69 35.12
N ALA A 396 -0.88 -8.60 34.52
CA ALA A 396 -2.14 -8.50 35.24
C ALA A 396 -2.37 -9.72 36.17
N PRO A 397 -2.98 -9.49 37.36
CA PRO A 397 -3.20 -10.54 38.34
C PRO A 397 -4.11 -11.64 37.78
N ARG A 398 -3.81 -12.90 38.13
CA ARG A 398 -4.44 -14.12 37.56
C ARG A 398 -5.80 -14.45 38.19
N THR A 399 -6.66 -13.45 38.37
CA THR A 399 -7.92 -13.59 39.10
C THR A 399 -9.01 -14.31 38.29
N ALA A 400 -9.11 -14.02 36.99
CA ALA A 400 -10.06 -14.68 36.09
C ALA A 400 -9.59 -16.06 35.61
N ALA A 401 -10.52 -16.99 35.39
CA ALA A 401 -10.22 -18.34 34.92
C ALA A 401 -9.57 -18.37 33.52
N SER A 402 -9.96 -17.44 32.63
CA SER A 402 -9.35 -17.22 31.30
C SER A 402 -7.89 -16.77 31.38
N HIS A 403 -7.50 -16.12 32.48
CA HIS A 403 -6.14 -15.61 32.70
C HIS A 403 -5.21 -16.63 33.36
N ARG A 404 -5.70 -17.84 33.67
CA ARG A 404 -4.90 -18.92 34.26
C ARG A 404 -4.20 -19.74 33.18
N MET A 405 -2.91 -19.96 33.36
CA MET A 405 -2.13 -20.96 32.63
C MET A 405 -2.46 -22.36 33.13
N TYR A 406 -2.18 -23.39 32.33
CA TYR A 406 -2.37 -24.78 32.77
C TYR A 406 -1.64 -25.07 34.09
N LEU A 407 -0.44 -24.55 34.24
CA LEU A 407 0.36 -24.70 35.46
C LEU A 407 -0.26 -24.02 36.69
N ASP A 408 -1.03 -22.94 36.51
CA ASP A 408 -1.73 -22.26 37.63
C ASP A 408 -2.76 -23.18 38.30
N THR A 409 -3.24 -24.20 37.61
CA THR A 409 -4.18 -25.18 38.16
C THR A 409 -3.50 -26.33 38.89
N ARG A 410 -2.18 -26.47 38.75
CA ARG A 410 -1.41 -27.63 39.23
C ARG A 410 -0.31 -27.28 40.22
N LEU A 411 0.16 -26.04 40.22
CA LEU A 411 1.30 -25.60 41.02
C LEU A 411 0.93 -24.38 41.89
N PRO A 412 1.58 -24.21 43.06
CA PRO A 412 1.42 -23.01 43.88
C PRO A 412 1.82 -21.74 43.12
N PRO A 413 1.17 -20.59 43.35
CA PRO A 413 1.42 -19.34 42.60
C PRO A 413 2.90 -18.94 42.57
N GLY A 414 3.61 -19.03 43.71
CA GLY A 414 5.03 -18.69 43.78
C GLY A 414 5.93 -19.55 42.90
N VAL A 415 5.58 -20.82 42.68
CA VAL A 415 6.33 -21.71 41.76
C VAL A 415 6.06 -21.32 40.32
N VAL A 416 4.80 -21.01 39.97
CA VAL A 416 4.46 -20.59 38.61
C VAL A 416 5.08 -19.23 38.29
N ASP A 417 5.13 -18.31 39.25
CA ASP A 417 5.80 -17.02 39.08
C ASP A 417 7.31 -17.20 38.89
N HIS A 418 7.94 -18.13 39.61
CA HIS A 418 9.35 -18.47 39.40
C HIS A 418 9.61 -19.09 38.01
N ILE A 419 8.77 -20.02 37.55
CA ILE A 419 8.85 -20.58 36.19
C ILE A 419 8.64 -19.48 35.15
N ALA A 420 7.66 -18.60 35.36
CA ALA A 420 7.35 -17.52 34.45
C ALA A 420 8.46 -16.46 34.38
N LEU A 421 9.31 -16.32 35.41
CA LEU A 421 10.52 -15.50 35.37
C LEU A 421 11.64 -16.18 34.59
N PHE A 422 11.80 -17.49 34.72
CA PHE A 422 12.81 -18.26 33.98
C PHE A 422 12.51 -18.33 32.47
N LEU A 423 11.24 -18.34 32.09
CA LEU A 423 10.80 -18.37 30.69
C LEU A 423 10.82 -17.00 30.00
N ARG A 424 11.40 -15.95 30.60
CA ARG A 424 11.51 -14.61 29.98
C ARG A 424 12.91 -14.46 29.37
N PRO A 425 13.09 -14.67 28.05
CA PRO A 425 14.41 -14.52 27.42
C PRO A 425 14.92 -13.07 27.49
N CYS A 426 14.03 -12.07 27.41
CA CYS A 426 14.35 -10.64 27.50
C CYS A 426 13.14 -9.86 28.07
N ALA A 427 13.33 -8.61 28.51
CA ALA A 427 12.20 -7.72 28.78
C ALA A 427 11.97 -6.78 27.58
N LEU A 428 10.70 -6.41 27.33
CA LEU A 428 10.39 -5.45 26.26
C LEU A 428 11.11 -4.11 26.47
N VAL A 429 11.35 -3.71 27.71
CA VAL A 429 12.13 -2.50 28.00
C VAL A 429 13.56 -2.61 27.47
N ASP A 430 14.17 -3.79 27.56
CA ASP A 430 15.54 -4.03 27.08
C ASP A 430 15.57 -3.96 25.55
N VAL A 431 14.64 -4.64 24.87
CA VAL A 431 14.41 -4.60 23.42
C VAL A 431 14.19 -3.16 22.95
N VAL A 432 13.25 -2.43 23.56
CA VAL A 432 13.02 -1.01 23.26
C VAL A 432 14.26 -0.16 23.53
N THR A 433 15.13 -0.57 24.45
CA THR A 433 16.37 0.15 24.71
C THR A 433 17.46 -0.08 23.70
N THR A 434 17.60 -1.32 23.24
CA THR A 434 18.59 -1.80 22.29
C THR A 434 18.24 -1.41 20.86
N HIS A 435 16.97 -1.53 20.46
CA HIS A 435 16.54 -1.12 19.12
C HIS A 435 16.27 0.39 19.04
N HIS A 436 16.35 0.90 17.81
CA HIS A 436 16.15 2.30 17.46
C HIS A 436 14.68 2.76 17.57
N PHE A 437 13.93 2.32 18.58
CA PHE A 437 12.66 2.97 18.97
C PHE A 437 12.99 4.37 19.47
N ALA A 438 12.84 5.35 18.58
CA ALA A 438 13.08 6.75 18.87
C ALA A 438 12.23 7.17 20.09
N PRO A 439 12.84 7.60 21.21
CA PRO A 439 12.11 7.84 22.44
C PRO A 439 11.02 8.90 22.30
N MET A 440 11.29 9.98 21.57
CA MET A 440 10.36 11.11 21.44
C MET A 440 9.23 10.83 20.43
N THR A 441 9.52 10.19 19.31
CA THR A 441 8.52 10.01 18.23
C THR A 441 7.73 8.71 18.38
N VAL A 442 8.38 7.62 18.80
CA VAL A 442 7.75 6.29 18.87
C VAL A 442 7.28 5.96 20.27
N VAL A 443 8.18 6.04 21.26
CA VAL A 443 7.87 5.63 22.64
C VAL A 443 6.86 6.58 23.26
N ALA A 444 7.05 7.91 23.13
CA ALA A 444 6.11 8.87 23.68
C ALA A 444 4.70 8.71 23.08
N SER A 445 4.60 8.51 21.76
CA SER A 445 3.34 8.31 21.05
C SER A 445 2.61 7.05 21.52
N ALA A 446 3.33 5.94 21.67
CA ALA A 446 2.76 4.68 22.16
C ALA A 446 2.27 4.82 23.61
N LEU A 447 3.05 5.47 24.48
CA LEU A 447 2.65 5.74 25.87
C LEU A 447 1.41 6.63 25.96
N TYR A 448 1.35 7.67 25.13
CA TYR A 448 0.23 8.59 25.11
C TYR A 448 -1.06 7.89 24.63
N ALA A 449 -0.96 7.00 23.63
CA ALA A 449 -2.08 6.19 23.16
C ALA A 449 -2.59 5.17 24.21
N LEU A 450 -1.79 4.91 25.26
CA LEU A 450 -2.12 4.03 26.38
C LEU A 450 -2.40 4.79 27.69
N ARG A 451 -2.56 6.12 27.65
CA ARG A 451 -2.78 6.94 28.86
C ARG A 451 -4.01 6.51 29.68
N ASP A 452 -5.03 6.00 29.00
CA ASP A 452 -6.30 5.59 29.63
C ASP A 452 -6.28 4.11 30.07
N THR A 453 -5.24 3.35 29.74
CA THR A 453 -5.13 1.94 30.12
C THR A 453 -4.26 1.78 31.37
N HIS A 454 -4.88 1.47 32.50
CA HIS A 454 -4.18 1.22 33.78
C HIS A 454 -3.34 -0.07 33.82
N VAL A 455 -3.13 -0.73 32.68
CA VAL A 455 -2.72 -2.14 32.62
C VAL A 455 -1.19 -2.30 32.64
N VAL A 456 -0.41 -1.24 32.36
CA VAL A 456 1.04 -1.35 32.16
C VAL A 456 1.83 -0.43 33.10
N SER A 457 2.90 -0.96 33.70
CA SER A 457 3.92 -0.11 34.35
C SER A 457 4.74 0.60 33.28
N VAL A 458 4.42 1.87 33.03
CA VAL A 458 5.06 2.68 31.98
C VAL A 458 6.28 3.47 32.47
N GLN A 459 6.68 3.31 33.74
CA GLN A 459 7.70 4.17 34.38
C GLN A 459 9.06 4.09 33.69
N SER A 460 9.54 2.90 33.32
CA SER A 460 10.85 2.73 32.67
C SER A 460 10.89 3.36 31.28
N TYR A 461 9.80 3.21 30.50
CA TYR A 461 9.66 3.84 29.19
C TYR A 461 9.59 5.35 29.31
N ARG A 462 8.84 5.85 30.30
CA ARG A 462 8.77 7.29 30.59
C ARG A 462 10.13 7.87 30.96
N ALA A 463 10.89 7.20 31.82
CA ALA A 463 12.24 7.64 32.17
C ALA A 463 13.21 7.66 30.96
N ARG A 464 12.95 6.85 29.92
CA ARG A 464 13.68 6.92 28.64
C ARG A 464 13.25 8.13 27.83
N VAL A 465 11.95 8.43 27.75
CA VAL A 465 11.44 9.66 27.10
C VAL A 465 12.00 10.90 27.80
N ASP A 466 11.86 10.98 29.13
CA ASP A 466 12.34 12.11 29.93
C ASP A 466 13.85 12.38 29.70
N ARG A 467 14.69 11.32 29.73
CA ARG A 467 16.13 11.45 29.43
C ARG A 467 16.41 11.93 28.01
N ALA A 468 15.65 11.45 27.02
CA ALA A 468 15.83 11.87 25.64
C ALA A 468 15.41 13.32 25.43
N VAL A 469 14.31 13.74 26.07
CA VAL A 469 13.83 15.13 26.07
C VAL A 469 14.82 16.04 26.76
N ASP A 470 15.32 15.66 27.94
CA ASP A 470 16.32 16.46 28.64
C ASP A 470 17.63 16.56 27.84
N GLY A 471 18.08 15.49 27.17
CA GLY A 471 19.23 15.53 26.27
C GLY A 471 19.02 16.37 25.02
N ALA A 472 17.81 16.35 24.45
CA ALA A 472 17.42 17.14 23.28
C ALA A 472 17.26 18.63 23.59
N LEU A 473 16.75 18.96 24.78
CA LEU A 473 16.49 20.33 25.22
C LEU A 473 17.64 20.94 26.02
N TRP A 474 18.71 20.19 26.29
CA TRP A 474 19.87 20.73 26.99
C TRP A 474 20.61 21.73 26.07
N PRO A 475 20.82 22.98 26.49
CA PRO A 475 21.57 23.93 25.69
C PRO A 475 22.99 23.39 25.45
N PRO A 476 23.54 23.46 24.22
CA PRO A 476 24.89 22.99 23.95
C PRO A 476 25.86 23.78 24.84
N VAL A 477 26.48 23.09 25.80
CA VAL A 477 27.28 23.70 26.89
C VAL A 477 28.53 24.41 26.36
N ASP A 478 28.90 24.22 25.10
CA ASP A 478 30.03 24.93 24.50
C ASP A 478 29.84 25.11 22.98
N LYS A 479 29.23 26.24 22.58
CA LYS A 479 29.04 26.60 21.16
C LYS A 479 30.36 26.80 20.40
N SER A 480 31.50 26.79 21.10
CA SER A 480 32.79 27.16 20.52
C SER A 480 33.53 26.02 19.79
N LYS A 481 33.12 24.75 19.95
CA LYS A 481 33.91 23.61 19.42
C LYS A 481 33.18 22.59 18.54
N ASP A 482 31.86 22.41 18.66
CA ASP A 482 31.10 21.47 17.82
C ASP A 482 30.30 22.21 16.74
N HIS A 483 30.91 22.43 15.57
CA HIS A 483 30.28 23.03 14.38
C HIS A 483 29.53 22.00 13.52
N ASN A 484 28.83 21.02 14.11
CA ASN A 484 27.97 20.12 13.33
C ASN A 484 26.52 20.64 13.29
N PRO A 485 26.14 21.50 12.30
CA PRO A 485 24.80 22.05 12.19
C PRO A 485 23.72 20.98 11.92
N ASN A 486 24.10 19.76 11.51
CA ASN A 486 23.15 18.69 11.21
C ASN A 486 22.67 17.93 12.46
N ARG A 487 23.39 18.01 13.58
CA ARG A 487 23.01 17.31 14.83
C ARG A 487 21.67 17.80 15.41
N ASN A 488 21.30 19.06 15.15
CA ASN A 488 20.04 19.65 15.64
C ASN A 488 18.83 19.46 14.71
N ARG A 489 19.00 19.02 13.45
CA ARG A 489 17.87 18.88 12.51
C ARG A 489 16.97 17.67 12.78
N ASN A 490 17.49 16.63 13.43
CA ASN A 490 16.73 15.39 13.67
C ASN A 490 15.92 15.40 14.98
N VAL A 491 16.18 16.37 15.87
CA VAL A 491 15.46 16.51 17.15
C VAL A 491 14.04 17.06 16.94
N THR A 492 13.75 17.64 15.78
CA THR A 492 12.68 18.62 15.66
C THR A 492 11.36 18.11 15.10
N THR A 493 11.27 16.87 14.61
CA THR A 493 10.13 16.44 13.78
C THR A 493 8.93 15.86 14.55
N ASP A 494 8.98 15.65 15.88
CA ASP A 494 7.80 15.11 16.58
C ASP A 494 7.79 15.37 18.11
N MET A 495 7.66 16.65 18.52
CA MET A 495 7.49 16.99 19.94
C MET A 495 6.03 16.85 20.41
N THR A 496 5.10 16.54 19.51
CA THR A 496 3.66 16.37 19.77
C THR A 496 3.39 15.45 20.97
N ALA A 497 3.90 14.22 20.90
CA ALA A 497 3.66 13.22 21.93
C ALA A 497 4.38 13.54 23.26
N VAL A 498 5.53 14.20 23.20
CA VAL A 498 6.27 14.67 24.38
C VAL A 498 5.45 15.73 25.12
N LEU A 499 4.93 16.73 24.41
CA LEU A 499 4.08 17.77 25.00
C LEU A 499 2.79 17.16 25.58
N ALA A 500 2.18 16.20 24.89
CA ALA A 500 0.99 15.50 25.37
C ALA A 500 1.26 14.72 26.68
N LEU A 501 2.39 14.01 26.76
CA LEU A 501 2.79 13.30 27.98
C LEU A 501 3.15 14.25 29.14
N ALA A 502 3.69 15.44 28.83
CA ALA A 502 3.99 16.46 29.82
C ALA A 502 2.72 17.09 30.40
N LEU A 503 1.71 17.35 29.57
CA LEU A 503 0.41 17.85 30.02
C LEU A 503 -0.29 16.90 31.00
N LEU A 504 -0.16 15.58 30.79
CA LEU A 504 -0.67 14.57 31.71
C LEU A 504 0.04 14.57 33.09
N ARG A 505 1.18 15.28 33.27
CA ARG A 505 1.89 15.41 34.55
C ARG A 505 1.41 16.56 35.43
N GLY A 506 0.70 17.53 34.84
CA GLY A 506 0.33 18.79 35.51
C GLY A 506 1.02 20.02 34.89
N SER A 507 0.53 21.21 35.25
CA SER A 507 0.85 22.49 34.59
C SER A 507 2.25 23.04 34.88
N GLU A 508 2.76 22.88 36.10
CA GLU A 508 4.06 23.47 36.49
C GLU A 508 5.24 22.90 35.70
N THR A 509 5.16 21.64 35.28
CA THR A 509 6.16 21.02 34.40
C THR A 509 5.96 21.35 32.93
N PHE A 510 4.77 21.79 32.54
CA PHE A 510 4.41 22.02 31.15
C PHE A 510 4.91 23.37 30.64
N GLU A 511 4.69 24.46 31.38
CA GLU A 511 5.16 25.80 30.96
C GLU A 511 6.69 25.83 30.83
N ALA A 512 7.41 25.31 31.83
CA ALA A 512 8.87 25.20 31.78
C ALA A 512 9.38 24.30 30.64
N LEU A 513 8.60 23.30 30.21
CA LEU A 513 8.94 22.49 29.04
C LEU A 513 8.69 23.26 27.75
N LEU A 514 7.56 23.99 27.66
CA LEU A 514 7.19 24.80 26.51
C LEU A 514 8.21 25.91 26.25
N ASP A 515 8.66 26.59 27.31
CA ASP A 515 9.71 27.62 27.23
C ASP A 515 11.04 27.03 26.73
N ARG A 516 11.42 25.83 27.22
CA ARG A 516 12.60 25.12 26.72
C ARG A 516 12.46 24.71 25.26
N CYS A 517 11.26 24.28 24.84
CA CYS A 517 11.00 23.94 23.45
C CYS A 517 11.13 25.17 22.55
N LEU A 518 10.57 26.31 22.93
CA LEU A 518 10.72 27.58 22.21
C LEU A 518 12.18 28.01 22.07
N ALA A 519 13.02 27.75 23.08
CA ALA A 519 14.43 28.12 23.07
C ALA A 519 15.30 27.24 22.15
N VAL A 520 14.88 26.00 21.86
CA VAL A 520 15.70 24.99 21.18
C VAL A 520 15.16 24.62 19.79
N CYS A 521 13.84 24.52 19.63
CA CYS A 521 13.20 24.10 18.39
C CYS A 521 13.07 25.28 17.41
N THR A 522 13.02 24.98 16.10
CA THR A 522 12.67 26.01 15.12
C THR A 522 11.19 26.40 15.29
N PRO A 523 10.81 27.64 14.95
CA PRO A 523 9.45 28.09 15.19
C PRO A 523 8.38 27.28 14.44
N THR A 524 8.67 26.84 13.21
CA THR A 524 7.77 25.95 12.44
C THR A 524 7.52 24.62 13.16
N ASN A 525 8.56 23.99 13.70
CA ASN A 525 8.42 22.72 14.41
C ASN A 525 7.63 22.86 15.72
N VAL A 526 7.74 24.01 16.40
CA VAL A 526 6.90 24.33 17.57
C VAL A 526 5.44 24.42 17.17
N VAL A 527 5.13 25.16 16.10
CA VAL A 527 3.77 25.28 15.56
C VAL A 527 3.21 23.92 15.16
N ASP A 528 3.96 23.12 14.40
CA ASP A 528 3.53 21.79 13.95
C ASP A 528 3.32 20.82 15.12
N SER A 529 4.17 20.86 16.15
CA SER A 529 4.06 20.01 17.33
C SER A 529 2.85 20.38 18.20
N ILE A 530 2.56 21.68 18.34
CA ILE A 530 1.36 22.13 19.07
C ILE A 530 0.11 21.83 18.24
N TYR A 531 0.16 21.97 16.92
CA TYR A 531 -0.93 21.58 16.03
C TYR A 531 -1.26 20.09 16.15
N GLY A 532 -0.24 19.23 16.08
CA GLY A 532 -0.37 17.79 16.32
C GLY A 532 -0.99 17.51 17.69
N LEU A 533 -0.57 18.24 18.72
CA LEU A 533 -1.11 18.10 20.08
C LEU A 533 -2.60 18.44 20.11
N VAL A 534 -3.04 19.56 19.55
CA VAL A 534 -4.46 19.95 19.64
C VAL A 534 -5.36 19.11 18.75
N THR A 535 -4.86 18.61 17.62
CA THR A 535 -5.67 17.84 16.65
C THR A 535 -5.69 16.34 16.93
N GLN A 536 -4.55 15.75 17.28
CA GLN A 536 -4.44 14.31 17.56
C GLN A 536 -4.73 13.99 19.03
N CYS A 537 -4.60 14.99 19.91
CA CYS A 537 -4.71 14.85 21.36
C CYS A 537 -5.72 15.83 21.99
N PRO A 538 -6.95 16.01 21.45
CA PRO A 538 -7.85 17.09 21.89
C PRO A 538 -8.24 17.01 23.37
N GLY A 539 -8.24 15.80 23.96
CA GLY A 539 -8.53 15.61 25.39
C GLY A 539 -7.32 15.85 26.33
N ALA A 540 -6.12 16.05 25.79
CA ALA A 540 -4.91 16.22 26.61
C ALA A 540 -4.65 17.68 27.02
N VAL A 541 -5.24 18.65 26.33
CA VAL A 541 -5.01 20.08 26.58
C VAL A 541 -5.98 20.56 27.66
N PRO A 542 -5.54 20.78 28.91
CA PRO A 542 -6.40 21.35 29.94
C PRO A 542 -6.75 22.81 29.58
N PRO A 543 -7.94 23.32 29.95
CA PRO A 543 -8.34 24.70 29.65
C PRO A 543 -7.34 25.76 30.12
N GLY A 544 -6.61 25.48 31.20
CA GLY A 544 -5.56 26.36 31.72
C GLY A 544 -4.32 26.47 30.81
N ALA A 545 -4.01 25.44 30.02
CA ALA A 545 -2.85 25.42 29.12
C ALA A 545 -3.16 26.05 27.75
N THR A 546 -4.44 26.15 27.35
CA THR A 546 -4.87 26.70 26.06
C THR A 546 -4.30 28.09 25.81
N LYS A 547 -4.31 28.96 26.82
CA LYS A 547 -3.78 30.34 26.70
C LYS A 547 -2.27 30.36 26.49
N ALA A 548 -1.53 29.52 27.22
CA ALA A 548 -0.07 29.43 27.09
C ALA A 548 0.34 28.85 25.72
N LEU A 549 -0.37 27.81 25.26
CA LEU A 549 -0.19 27.23 23.94
C LEU A 549 -0.48 28.24 22.82
N ALA A 550 -1.60 28.98 22.91
CA ALA A 550 -1.92 30.01 21.93
C ALA A 550 -0.86 31.12 21.87
N ALA A 551 -0.37 31.59 23.03
CA ALA A 551 0.71 32.58 23.08
C ALA A 551 2.00 32.06 22.42
N CYS A 552 2.37 30.81 22.72
CA CYS A 552 3.53 30.14 22.13
C CYS A 552 3.40 29.96 20.61
N VAL A 553 2.22 29.55 20.12
CA VAL A 553 1.94 29.45 18.67
C VAL A 553 2.05 30.81 18.00
N LEU A 554 1.52 31.88 18.60
CA LEU A 554 1.62 33.23 18.02
C LEU A 554 3.07 33.69 17.94
N GLU A 555 3.85 33.54 19.02
CA GLU A 555 5.26 33.90 19.05
C GLU A 555 6.08 33.11 18.03
N ALA A 556 5.91 31.78 18.01
CA ALA A 556 6.61 30.90 17.09
C ALA A 556 6.19 31.16 15.63
N ALA A 557 4.90 31.29 15.33
CA ALA A 557 4.42 31.56 13.98
C ALA A 557 4.92 32.93 13.48
N SER A 558 4.80 33.99 14.28
CA SER A 558 5.27 35.32 13.89
C SER A 558 6.78 35.34 13.65
N SER A 559 7.56 34.65 14.47
CA SER A 559 9.01 34.49 14.27
C SER A 559 9.32 33.68 13.02
N GLY A 560 8.72 32.50 12.87
CA GLY A 560 8.94 31.56 11.77
C GLY A 560 8.57 32.13 10.41
N ILE A 561 7.43 32.81 10.30
CA ILE A 561 6.98 33.48 9.07
C ILE A 561 7.97 34.57 8.66
N ARG A 562 8.43 35.41 9.61
CA ARG A 562 9.38 36.50 9.34
C ARG A 562 10.78 36.01 8.98
N SER A 563 11.19 34.85 9.52
CA SER A 563 12.51 34.25 9.27
C SER A 563 12.53 33.22 8.13
N ALA A 564 11.38 32.91 7.52
CA ALA A 564 11.27 31.86 6.53
C ALA A 564 12.11 32.16 5.29
N THR A 565 12.91 31.18 4.85
CA THR A 565 13.76 31.29 3.65
C THR A 565 12.98 31.07 2.36
N THR A 566 11.78 30.49 2.44
CA THR A 566 10.93 30.21 1.28
C THR A 566 9.47 30.57 1.54
N SER A 567 8.77 30.90 0.44
CA SER A 567 7.33 31.12 0.42
C SER A 567 6.54 29.93 0.97
N THR A 568 7.00 28.71 0.69
CA THR A 568 6.41 27.46 1.19
C THR A 568 6.35 27.42 2.71
N ILE A 569 7.50 27.58 3.37
CA ILE A 569 7.62 27.43 4.82
C ILE A 569 6.78 28.48 5.54
N ALA A 570 6.79 29.73 5.05
CA ALA A 570 5.98 30.80 5.63
C ALA A 570 4.48 30.53 5.52
N VAL A 571 3.97 30.12 4.35
CA VAL A 571 2.54 29.86 4.15
C VAL A 571 2.09 28.63 4.93
N ASP A 572 2.88 27.55 4.91
CA ASP A 572 2.55 26.33 5.64
C ASP A 572 2.56 26.59 7.16
N THR A 573 3.56 27.32 7.69
CA THR A 573 3.60 27.74 9.10
C THR A 573 2.39 28.61 9.47
N ALA A 574 2.02 29.59 8.63
CA ALA A 574 0.86 30.44 8.88
C ALA A 574 -0.46 29.65 8.85
N THR A 575 -0.58 28.70 7.93
CA THR A 575 -1.75 27.83 7.80
C THR A 575 -1.90 26.93 9.01
N THR A 576 -0.83 26.23 9.39
CA THR A 576 -0.82 25.36 10.58
C THR A 576 -1.09 26.16 11.85
N ALA A 577 -0.47 27.33 12.03
CA ALA A 577 -0.68 28.19 13.19
C ALA A 577 -2.14 28.66 13.30
N TRP A 578 -2.76 29.05 12.18
CA TRP A 578 -4.16 29.44 12.14
C TRP A 578 -5.10 28.30 12.55
N GLN A 579 -4.92 27.11 11.96
CA GLN A 579 -5.69 25.92 12.32
C GLN A 579 -5.48 25.53 13.79
N THR A 580 -4.27 25.71 14.32
CA THR A 580 -3.95 25.48 15.73
C THR A 580 -4.72 26.42 16.64
N LEU A 581 -4.74 27.72 16.33
CA LEU A 581 -5.51 28.70 17.11
C LEU A 581 -7.01 28.45 17.03
N GLN A 582 -7.51 28.00 15.89
CA GLN A 582 -8.90 27.60 15.73
C GLN A 582 -9.23 26.39 16.62
N ALA A 583 -8.38 25.36 16.62
CA ALA A 583 -8.55 24.19 17.49
C ALA A 583 -8.45 24.52 18.99
N LEU A 584 -7.70 25.58 19.35
CA LEU A 584 -7.58 26.10 20.71
C LEU A 584 -8.71 27.08 21.10
N ASP A 585 -9.67 27.39 20.21
CA ASP A 585 -10.67 28.45 20.41
C ASP A 585 -10.02 29.82 20.76
N ALA A 586 -8.86 30.09 20.17
CA ALA A 586 -8.04 31.29 20.38
C ALA A 586 -7.91 32.15 19.11
N ILE A 587 -8.77 31.93 18.12
CA ILE A 587 -8.67 32.55 16.79
C ILE A 587 -8.77 34.08 16.83
N THR A 588 -9.42 34.64 17.85
CA THR A 588 -9.52 36.09 18.05
C THR A 588 -8.16 36.76 18.22
N GLN A 589 -7.11 36.00 18.57
CA GLN A 589 -5.74 36.48 18.78
C GLN A 589 -4.86 36.38 17.52
N ALA A 590 -5.40 35.89 16.38
CA ALA A 590 -4.62 35.60 15.18
C ALA A 590 -4.08 36.83 14.42
N ASP A 591 -4.33 38.06 14.90
CA ASP A 591 -3.82 39.31 14.30
C ASP A 591 -2.30 39.29 14.15
N ALA A 592 -1.56 38.70 15.09
CA ALA A 592 -0.10 38.62 15.00
C ALA A 592 0.40 37.73 13.84
N ILE A 593 -0.39 36.74 13.40
CA ILE A 593 -0.08 35.93 12.22
C ILE A 593 -0.31 36.76 10.95
N VAL A 594 -1.43 37.48 10.88
CA VAL A 594 -1.75 38.37 9.74
C VAL A 594 -0.69 39.46 9.59
N ASP A 595 -0.30 40.11 10.69
CA ASP A 595 0.73 41.14 10.68
C ASP A 595 2.11 40.59 10.28
N ALA A 596 2.42 39.32 10.61
CA ALA A 596 3.64 38.67 10.17
C ALA A 596 3.62 38.34 8.67
N VAL A 597 2.49 37.88 8.13
CA VAL A 597 2.34 37.66 6.69
C VAL A 597 2.37 38.98 5.93
N ASP A 598 1.68 40.02 6.41
CA ASP A 598 1.72 41.38 5.86
C ASP A 598 3.16 41.90 5.78
N TYR A 599 3.95 41.69 6.84
CA TYR A 599 5.38 42.03 6.86
C TYR A 599 6.17 41.31 5.77
N CYS A 600 5.97 40.00 5.59
CA CYS A 600 6.65 39.23 4.55
C CYS A 600 6.23 39.65 3.13
N VAL A 601 4.93 39.90 2.91
CA VAL A 601 4.42 40.41 1.63
C VAL A 601 5.03 41.79 1.31
N ALA A 602 5.16 42.67 2.31
CA ALA A 602 5.79 43.97 2.16
C ALA A 602 7.30 43.86 1.89
N ALA A 603 8.00 42.92 2.53
CA ALA A 603 9.43 42.69 2.33
C ALA A 603 9.75 42.15 0.92
N LEU A 604 8.81 41.44 0.29
CA LEU A 604 8.94 40.89 -1.07
C LEU A 604 8.66 41.94 -2.19
N ALA A 605 8.59 43.23 -1.87
CA ALA A 605 8.12 44.27 -2.78
C ALA A 605 8.88 44.38 -4.12
N SER A 606 10.12 43.87 -4.21
CA SER A 606 10.96 43.90 -5.40
C SER A 606 11.35 42.51 -5.95
N ASP A 607 10.79 41.42 -5.41
CA ASP A 607 11.25 40.06 -5.73
C ASP A 607 10.33 39.36 -6.75
N HIS A 608 10.94 38.68 -7.73
CA HIS A 608 10.27 37.84 -8.72
C HIS A 608 9.49 36.66 -8.12
N THR A 609 9.72 36.35 -6.84
CA THR A 609 9.03 35.31 -6.06
C THR A 609 7.67 35.77 -5.50
N ARG A 610 7.37 37.07 -5.50
CA ARG A 610 6.15 37.66 -4.92
C ARG A 610 4.85 37.06 -5.49
N PRO A 611 4.71 36.79 -6.81
CA PRO A 611 3.53 36.12 -7.35
C PRO A 611 3.32 34.71 -6.81
N GLN A 612 4.39 33.91 -6.71
CA GLN A 612 4.31 32.54 -6.20
C GLN A 612 3.89 32.52 -4.72
N TYR A 613 4.40 33.45 -3.93
CA TYR A 613 3.98 33.62 -2.53
C TYR A 613 2.52 34.03 -2.43
N ALA A 614 2.09 35.02 -3.24
CA ALA A 614 0.71 35.47 -3.29
C ALA A 614 -0.26 34.34 -3.68
N THR A 615 0.05 33.58 -4.73
CA THR A 615 -0.77 32.43 -5.15
C THR A 615 -0.91 31.40 -4.04
N ARG A 616 0.19 31.06 -3.35
CA ARG A 616 0.17 30.08 -2.25
C ARG A 616 -0.61 30.56 -1.04
N ILE A 617 -0.50 31.84 -0.67
CA ILE A 617 -1.33 32.43 0.39
C ILE A 617 -2.81 32.27 0.02
N VAL A 618 -3.17 32.58 -1.22
CA VAL A 618 -4.58 32.52 -1.65
C VAL A 618 -5.09 31.09 -1.79
N SER A 619 -4.29 30.16 -2.28
CA SER A 619 -4.72 28.77 -2.50
C SER A 619 -4.73 27.94 -1.21
N LYS A 620 -3.75 28.13 -0.31
CA LYS A 620 -3.63 27.31 0.91
C LYS A 620 -4.21 27.97 2.15
N TRP A 621 -3.92 29.25 2.38
CA TRP A 621 -4.24 29.89 3.66
C TRP A 621 -5.62 30.56 3.67
N CYS A 622 -6.00 31.23 2.58
CA CYS A 622 -7.29 31.94 2.50
C CYS A 622 -8.53 31.04 2.70
N PRO A 623 -8.60 29.78 2.21
CA PRO A 623 -9.72 28.90 2.50
C PRO A 623 -9.89 28.65 4.00
N VAL A 624 -8.77 28.43 4.71
CA VAL A 624 -8.76 28.19 6.16
C VAL A 624 -9.23 29.42 6.93
N VAL A 625 -8.79 30.62 6.53
CA VAL A 625 -9.23 31.88 7.15
C VAL A 625 -10.72 32.14 6.88
N ALA A 626 -11.19 31.88 5.65
CA ALA A 626 -12.57 32.14 5.26
C ALA A 626 -13.59 31.31 6.07
N GLU A 627 -13.22 30.09 6.50
CA GLU A 627 -14.07 29.24 7.35
C GLU A 627 -14.34 29.84 8.74
N THR A 628 -13.46 30.72 9.22
CA THR A 628 -13.54 31.28 10.58
C THR A 628 -14.38 32.56 10.69
N HIS A 629 -15.02 33.00 9.60
CA HIS A 629 -15.77 34.28 9.52
C HIS A 629 -14.93 35.55 9.76
N GLU A 630 -13.60 35.44 9.76
CA GLU A 630 -12.64 36.54 9.94
C GLU A 630 -12.40 37.33 8.63
N LEU A 631 -13.48 37.62 7.90
CA LEU A 631 -13.47 38.30 6.60
C LEU A 631 -12.79 39.68 6.60
N PRO A 632 -12.92 40.53 7.64
CA PRO A 632 -12.23 41.83 7.65
C PRO A 632 -10.71 41.71 7.59
N ARG A 633 -10.15 40.70 8.30
CA ARG A 633 -8.71 40.42 8.34
C ARG A 633 -8.23 39.90 6.99
N LEU A 634 -9.00 38.97 6.39
CA LEU A 634 -8.72 38.43 5.08
C LEU A 634 -8.77 39.49 3.97
N ARG A 635 -9.76 40.39 4.00
CA ARG A 635 -9.91 41.47 3.01
C ARG A 635 -8.69 42.39 2.95
N ARG A 636 -8.13 42.76 4.11
CA ARG A 636 -6.92 43.61 4.18
C ARG A 636 -5.75 42.96 3.46
N LEU A 637 -5.48 41.69 3.75
CA LEU A 637 -4.40 40.93 3.13
C LEU A 637 -4.63 40.74 1.61
N LEU A 638 -5.84 40.36 1.22
CA LEU A 638 -6.20 40.14 -0.18
C LEU A 638 -6.08 41.43 -1.01
N ALA A 639 -6.45 42.59 -0.45
CA ALA A 639 -6.24 43.89 -1.09
C ALA A 639 -4.76 44.20 -1.33
N LEU A 640 -3.84 43.74 -0.47
CA LEU A 640 -2.40 43.88 -0.66
C LEU A 640 -1.85 42.94 -1.75
N LEU A 641 -2.43 41.75 -1.90
CA LEU A 641 -2.00 40.74 -2.87
C LEU A 641 -2.60 40.96 -4.27
N GLN A 642 -3.79 41.58 -4.36
CA GLN A 642 -4.52 41.77 -5.60
C GLN A 642 -3.67 42.40 -6.72
N PRO A 643 -2.93 43.51 -6.53
CA PRO A 643 -2.16 44.11 -7.62
C PRO A 643 -1.05 43.20 -8.15
N THR A 644 -0.49 42.34 -7.28
CA THR A 644 0.55 41.38 -7.66
C THR A 644 -0.04 40.27 -8.53
N LEU A 645 -1.16 39.70 -8.10
CA LEU A 645 -1.86 38.64 -8.84
C LEU A 645 -2.38 39.16 -10.18
N GLU A 646 -2.92 40.38 -10.22
CA GLU A 646 -3.36 41.04 -11.46
C GLU A 646 -2.20 41.26 -12.43
N ALA A 647 -1.06 41.75 -11.94
CA ALA A 647 0.14 41.94 -12.76
C ALA A 647 0.68 40.60 -13.29
N SER A 648 0.67 39.54 -12.49
CA SER A 648 1.12 38.20 -12.92
C SER A 648 0.19 37.55 -13.94
N VAL A 649 -1.12 37.63 -13.74
CA VAL A 649 -2.11 37.17 -14.73
C VAL A 649 -2.03 37.98 -16.02
N ALA A 650 -1.74 39.28 -15.94
CA ALA A 650 -1.56 40.15 -17.11
C ALA A 650 -0.23 39.89 -17.85
N ALA A 651 0.83 39.51 -17.15
CA ALA A 651 2.14 39.19 -17.72
C ALA A 651 2.17 37.80 -18.38
N GLN A 652 1.29 36.89 -17.97
CA GLN A 652 1.16 35.57 -18.60
C GLN A 652 0.56 35.73 -20.00
N ARG A 653 1.25 35.17 -21.01
CA ARG A 653 0.73 35.10 -22.38
C ARG A 653 -0.55 34.26 -22.36
N ARG A 654 -1.70 34.93 -22.47
CA ARG A 654 -2.97 34.23 -22.70
C ARG A 654 -2.82 33.37 -23.96
N PRO A 655 -3.27 32.10 -23.96
CA PRO A 655 -3.41 31.34 -25.19
C PRO A 655 -4.18 32.21 -26.18
N SER A 656 -3.62 32.41 -27.37
CA SER A 656 -4.25 33.27 -28.37
C SER A 656 -5.65 32.70 -28.66
N PRO A 657 -6.72 33.51 -28.57
CA PRO A 657 -8.10 33.05 -28.79
C PRO A 657 -8.35 32.55 -30.23
N ASN A 658 -7.33 32.57 -31.11
CA ASN A 658 -7.39 32.09 -32.48
C ASN A 658 -7.12 30.58 -32.65
N MET A 659 -7.06 29.78 -31.59
CA MET A 659 -7.08 28.32 -31.73
C MET A 659 -8.49 27.80 -32.04
N THR A 660 -9.09 28.20 -33.16
CA THR A 660 -10.40 27.72 -33.66
C THR A 660 -10.42 26.22 -34.04
N LYS A 661 -9.41 25.42 -33.67
CA LYS A 661 -9.24 24.03 -34.11
C LYS A 661 -8.69 23.08 -33.01
N TRP A 662 -9.00 23.31 -31.74
CA TRP A 662 -8.52 22.45 -30.66
C TRP A 662 -9.47 21.28 -30.31
N ALA A 663 -10.74 21.33 -30.72
CA ALA A 663 -11.68 20.23 -30.49
C ALA A 663 -11.18 18.94 -31.16
N ILE A 664 -11.40 17.81 -30.49
CA ILE A 664 -11.01 16.46 -30.92
C ILE A 664 -12.28 15.60 -30.99
N PRO A 665 -13.08 15.71 -32.07
CA PRO A 665 -14.37 15.05 -32.23
C PRO A 665 -14.32 13.52 -32.18
N SER A 666 -13.13 12.94 -32.31
CA SER A 666 -12.89 11.49 -32.37
C SER A 666 -12.56 10.85 -31.01
N THR A 667 -12.53 11.63 -29.93
CA THR A 667 -12.18 11.10 -28.60
C THR A 667 -13.40 10.52 -27.91
N TYR A 668 -13.36 9.22 -27.60
CA TYR A 668 -14.37 8.51 -26.83
C TYR A 668 -13.82 8.06 -25.47
N PHE A 669 -14.64 8.12 -24.41
CA PHE A 669 -14.32 7.59 -23.08
C PHE A 669 -15.15 6.32 -22.81
N TYR A 670 -14.50 5.22 -22.39
CA TYR A 670 -15.16 3.92 -22.17
C TYR A 670 -16.06 3.83 -20.92
N CYS A 671 -16.33 4.95 -20.27
CA CYS A 671 -17.03 5.01 -19.00
C CYS A 671 -18.07 6.12 -19.01
N ASP A 672 -19.31 5.78 -18.68
CA ASP A 672 -20.42 6.73 -18.63
C ASP A 672 -20.52 7.49 -17.30
N CYS A 673 -19.42 7.56 -16.53
CA CYS A 673 -19.41 8.35 -15.30
C CYS A 673 -19.44 9.85 -15.63
N ALA A 674 -19.99 10.65 -14.71
CA ALA A 674 -20.14 12.10 -14.89
C ALA A 674 -18.84 12.81 -15.31
N LEU A 675 -17.68 12.38 -14.79
CA LEU A 675 -16.39 12.96 -15.14
C LEU A 675 -15.96 12.63 -16.58
N CYS A 676 -16.11 11.37 -17.01
CA CYS A 676 -15.77 10.95 -18.36
C CYS A 676 -16.69 11.58 -19.41
N SER A 677 -17.99 11.64 -19.15
CA SER A 677 -18.94 12.31 -20.04
C SER A 677 -18.69 13.83 -20.10
N ALA A 678 -18.32 14.47 -19.00
CA ALA A 678 -17.95 15.87 -18.99
C ALA A 678 -16.66 16.15 -19.76
N ALA A 679 -15.66 15.28 -19.62
CA ALA A 679 -14.40 15.36 -20.36
C ALA A 679 -14.62 15.14 -21.86
N GLU A 680 -15.46 14.18 -22.24
CA GLU A 680 -15.87 13.91 -23.61
C GLU A 680 -16.60 15.10 -24.23
N ALA A 681 -17.59 15.65 -23.53
CA ALA A 681 -18.30 16.84 -23.96
C ALA A 681 -17.35 18.05 -24.12
N PHE A 682 -16.35 18.18 -23.24
CA PHE A 682 -15.35 19.24 -23.36
C PHE A 682 -14.48 19.08 -24.61
N VAL A 683 -13.88 17.92 -24.85
CA VAL A 683 -13.01 17.71 -26.02
C VAL A 683 -13.77 17.81 -27.35
N HIS A 684 -15.09 17.65 -27.32
CA HIS A 684 -15.96 17.84 -28.49
C HIS A 684 -16.38 19.30 -28.74
N ASP A 685 -16.22 20.19 -27.77
CA ASP A 685 -16.72 21.56 -27.85
C ASP A 685 -15.60 22.54 -28.24
N PRO A 686 -15.55 23.02 -29.49
CA PRO A 686 -14.51 23.95 -29.96
C PRO A 686 -14.58 25.34 -29.30
N SER A 687 -15.64 25.65 -28.56
CA SER A 687 -15.84 26.95 -27.90
C SER A 687 -15.26 27.04 -26.49
N ARG A 688 -14.90 25.90 -25.90
CA ARG A 688 -14.27 25.85 -24.58
C ARG A 688 -12.75 25.98 -24.74
N GLY A 689 -11.99 25.99 -23.66
CA GLY A 689 -10.52 26.06 -23.76
C GLY A 689 -9.82 25.57 -22.49
N VAL A 690 -10.59 25.42 -21.41
CA VAL A 690 -10.14 24.90 -20.11
C VAL A 690 -11.17 23.90 -19.60
N PHE A 691 -10.71 22.76 -19.11
CA PHE A 691 -11.52 21.72 -18.48
C PHE A 691 -11.12 21.56 -17.02
N THR A 692 -12.06 21.82 -16.11
CA THR A 692 -11.80 21.69 -14.68
C THR A 692 -12.21 20.31 -14.19
N VAL A 693 -11.26 19.56 -13.64
CA VAL A 693 -11.51 18.28 -12.97
C VAL A 693 -12.03 18.57 -11.54
N PRO A 694 -13.13 17.95 -11.09
CA PRO A 694 -13.62 18.11 -9.72
C PRO A 694 -12.56 17.63 -8.72
N GLY A 695 -12.15 18.49 -7.78
CA GLY A 695 -11.07 18.21 -6.81
C GLY A 695 -11.37 17.15 -5.74
N ASN A 696 -12.57 16.56 -5.72
CA ASN A 696 -13.08 15.78 -4.59
C ASN A 696 -12.61 14.31 -4.57
N GLY A 697 -11.36 14.03 -4.96
CA GLY A 697 -10.67 12.74 -4.75
C GLY A 697 -11.21 11.50 -5.45
N CYS A 698 -12.41 11.54 -6.05
CA CYS A 698 -13.00 10.44 -6.81
C CYS A 698 -12.82 10.65 -8.31
N SER A 699 -11.58 10.73 -8.76
CA SER A 699 -11.27 10.74 -10.18
C SER A 699 -11.48 9.33 -10.76
N CYS A 700 -12.26 9.25 -11.84
CA CYS A 700 -12.47 7.97 -12.51
C CYS A 700 -11.15 7.41 -13.05
N ILE A 701 -10.83 6.16 -12.72
CA ILE A 701 -9.64 5.47 -13.24
C ILE A 701 -9.61 5.44 -14.77
N HIS A 702 -10.77 5.41 -15.44
CA HIS A 702 -10.86 5.46 -16.91
C HIS A 702 -10.52 6.85 -17.48
N PHE A 703 -10.79 7.92 -16.73
CA PHE A 703 -10.41 9.29 -17.09
C PHE A 703 -8.88 9.44 -16.99
N PHE A 704 -8.28 9.01 -15.88
CA PHE A 704 -6.82 9.05 -15.71
C PHE A 704 -6.09 8.14 -16.70
N ALA A 705 -6.58 6.91 -16.92
CA ALA A 705 -6.01 6.00 -17.91
C ALA A 705 -6.07 6.57 -19.34
N ARG A 706 -6.97 7.53 -19.63
CA ARG A 706 -7.05 8.20 -20.93
C ARG A 706 -6.09 9.40 -21.02
N LEU A 707 -5.91 10.15 -19.92
CA LEU A 707 -4.95 11.25 -19.82
C LEU A 707 -3.50 10.79 -19.84
N GLN A 708 -3.18 9.69 -19.16
CA GLN A 708 -1.81 9.16 -19.06
C GLN A 708 -1.33 8.43 -20.33
N ARG A 709 -2.21 8.16 -21.30
CA ARG A 709 -1.80 7.63 -22.61
C ARG A 709 -1.02 8.72 -23.35
N THR A 710 0.27 8.49 -23.57
CA THR A 710 1.13 9.39 -24.34
C THR A 710 0.55 9.65 -25.74
N LYS A 711 0.33 10.95 -26.04
CA LYS A 711 0.13 11.58 -27.38
C LYS A 711 -1.25 11.67 -28.10
N PRO A 712 -2.45 11.53 -27.50
CA PRO A 712 -3.67 12.03 -28.17
C PRO A 712 -3.86 13.56 -28.03
N PHE A 713 -3.18 14.20 -27.08
CA PHE A 713 -3.36 15.61 -26.73
C PHE A 713 -2.04 16.41 -26.78
N ARG A 714 -1.36 16.42 -27.94
CA ARG A 714 -0.06 17.12 -28.12
C ARG A 714 -0.10 18.62 -27.79
N ASP A 715 -1.28 19.23 -27.78
CA ASP A 715 -1.49 20.65 -27.56
C ASP A 715 -2.11 20.98 -26.19
N LEU A 716 -2.31 19.98 -25.30
CA LEU A 716 -2.75 20.23 -23.93
C LEU A 716 -1.52 20.27 -23.01
N GLU A 717 -1.12 21.48 -22.62
CA GLU A 717 -0.22 21.68 -21.49
C GLU A 717 -1.01 21.53 -20.18
N ASP A 718 -0.52 20.70 -19.25
CA ASP A 718 -1.02 20.66 -17.87
C ASP A 718 -0.54 21.93 -17.14
N VAL A 719 -1.25 23.04 -17.31
CA VAL A 719 -0.87 24.33 -16.72
C VAL A 719 -1.46 24.47 -15.32
N ARG A 720 -0.97 23.69 -14.35
CA ARG A 720 -1.42 23.76 -12.95
C ARG A 720 -1.21 25.14 -12.33
N ASP A 721 -0.08 25.79 -12.65
CA ASP A 721 0.31 27.08 -12.07
C ASP A 721 -0.54 28.27 -12.57
N HIS A 722 -1.14 28.17 -13.76
CA HIS A 722 -2.00 29.25 -14.31
C HIS A 722 -3.39 29.20 -13.71
N ASP A 723 -3.96 28.00 -13.59
CA ASP A 723 -5.27 27.77 -13.00
C ASP A 723 -5.31 28.23 -11.54
N ASP A 724 -4.27 27.91 -10.76
CA ASP A 724 -4.16 28.32 -9.36
C ASP A 724 -4.07 29.84 -9.21
N LEU A 725 -3.34 30.53 -10.10
CA LEU A 725 -3.21 31.99 -10.10
C LEU A 725 -4.52 32.68 -10.50
N VAL A 726 -5.21 32.19 -11.54
CA VAL A 726 -6.49 32.76 -11.99
C VAL A 726 -7.60 32.51 -10.96
N ARG A 727 -7.66 31.31 -10.37
CA ARG A 727 -8.57 31.00 -9.25
C ARG A 727 -8.28 31.87 -8.04
N ALA A 728 -7.00 32.04 -7.70
CA ALA A 728 -6.59 32.94 -6.62
C ALA A 728 -7.08 34.36 -6.86
N LEU A 729 -6.86 34.91 -8.06
CA LEU A 729 -7.31 36.27 -8.39
C LEU A 729 -8.84 36.40 -8.37
N ALA A 730 -9.58 35.39 -8.85
CA ALA A 730 -11.04 35.37 -8.79
C ALA A 730 -11.53 35.37 -7.33
N LEU A 731 -10.92 34.55 -6.47
CA LEU A 731 -11.22 34.50 -5.05
C LEU A 731 -10.97 35.84 -4.36
N VAL A 732 -9.84 36.48 -4.68
CA VAL A 732 -9.47 37.81 -4.17
C VAL A 732 -10.52 38.84 -4.52
N ARG A 733 -10.93 38.92 -5.79
CA ARG A 733 -11.95 39.86 -6.26
C ARG A 733 -13.29 39.62 -5.59
N ASP A 734 -13.72 38.36 -5.48
CA ASP A 734 -14.98 38.02 -4.83
C ASP A 734 -15.01 38.47 -3.35
N VAL A 735 -13.89 38.35 -2.64
CA VAL A 735 -13.80 38.73 -1.21
C VAL A 735 -13.60 40.24 -1.01
N VAL A 736 -12.84 40.90 -1.90
CA VAL A 736 -12.53 42.34 -1.83
C VAL A 736 -13.69 43.19 -2.36
N ASP A 737 -14.28 42.82 -3.50
CA ASP A 737 -15.32 43.60 -4.21
C ASP A 737 -16.75 43.21 -3.78
N GLY A 738 -16.93 42.10 -3.07
CA GLY A 738 -18.24 41.60 -2.64
C GLY A 738 -18.87 42.41 -1.50
N ASP A 739 -19.94 43.16 -1.81
CA ASP A 739 -20.76 43.93 -0.85
C ASP A 739 -21.72 43.08 0.04
N ASP A 740 -21.83 41.75 -0.17
CA ASP A 740 -22.81 40.89 0.51
C ASP A 740 -22.16 39.68 1.24
N PRO A 741 -22.26 39.58 2.59
CA PRO A 741 -21.48 38.63 3.41
C PRO A 741 -22.03 37.18 3.45
N ALA A 742 -22.87 36.75 2.51
CA ALA A 742 -23.42 35.39 2.52
C ALA A 742 -22.42 34.35 1.97
N PRO A 743 -22.02 33.31 2.76
CA PRO A 743 -20.95 32.37 2.42
C PRO A 743 -21.39 31.27 1.43
N LYS A 744 -22.11 31.63 0.36
CA LYS A 744 -22.64 30.66 -0.61
C LYS A 744 -21.68 30.30 -1.75
N ARG A 745 -20.54 30.98 -1.91
CA ARG A 745 -19.63 30.78 -3.06
C ARG A 745 -18.22 30.28 -2.74
N LEU A 746 -17.80 30.27 -1.47
CA LEU A 746 -16.44 29.86 -1.07
C LEU A 746 -16.24 28.34 -0.89
N ARG A 747 -17.28 27.51 -1.06
CA ARG A 747 -17.22 26.07 -0.72
C ARG A 747 -16.68 25.13 -1.80
N CYS A 748 -16.33 25.62 -2.99
CA CYS A 748 -15.73 24.80 -4.05
C CYS A 748 -14.85 25.68 -4.96
N ALA A 749 -13.55 25.73 -4.69
CA ALA A 749 -12.53 26.24 -5.61
C ALA A 749 -11.32 25.32 -5.61
#